data_AF-A0A8C7LBD9-F1
#
_entry.id   AF-A0A8C7LBD9-F1
#
_cell.length_a   1.000
_cell.length_b   1.000
_cell.length_c   1.000
_cell.angle_alpha   90.00
_cell.angle_beta   90.00
_cell.angle_gamma   90.00
#
_symmetry.space_group_name_H-M   'P 1'
#
loop_
_entity.id
_entity.type
_entity.pdbx_description
1 polymer ?
#
loop_
_entity_poly.entity_id
_entity_poly.type
_entity_poly.pdbx_seq_one_letter_code
_entity_poly.pdbx_strand_id
1 'polypeptide(L)'
;MTRHYTVDRFMKAYKLLCDGGMLCAVFRQGDIGTSWYAVLSGSLDVKVSETANHQDAVAICTLGIGTAFGESILDNTPRHATIVSRETSELLRIEQREFKSLWEKYRQCMAGLLAPPYGAMESGSNNDRLADKDSLGSNTLSLMNKSLNKVQSEKLQRGGKVMRNAILSRAPHMIRDRKYHLKTYRQCCVGTELVDWLVQQSTCVHTRSHAVGMWQALLEEGVLNHVDQELGFQDKYLFYRFLDDEEEDTPLPSEEEKRESEEELPETILFLAQIGPDALLRMILRKPPGQRTGDDLEIIYDELLHIKALSHLSNTVKRELASVLIFESHATAGTVLFNQGEEGTSWYIIQKGSVNVVIYGKGVVCTLHEGDDFGKLALVTDSARAASIVLREDNCHFLRVDKEDFNRILRDVEANTVRLKEHEQAVLVLEKSPRASTLGNIKYTVMSGTPEKILDHFLETMRMDTHHADPDPAVDDFVLMHCVFMPNSQFCQLLMAHYHAVAPPGSEQERLEYAVTSKRRVLNLALRWAAVHAHHLQEEQAALTFLEELYGSVSSDSRILRALKDFVPDLEKVVKLQSEEAKLKKKVLLREFSNGDERLAKKQPIRNCDEILLKVYCSDHTYTTIRVAVAATGREVTSAVADKLASNDDLLLVHLSSAGEKQMLKPNDVSVFSTLSINGRMFACPRDQLNALTPLPDQEGPSAGSMSSFELMSSKDLAYQMTLYDWELFSCVHEHELLYHTFGRQSFRRTTANLDLFLRRFNQVQLWVVTEVCLCGQLSKRVQLLKKFIKIAAHCREFKNLNSFFAIIMGMSNPAVSRLTQTWEKLPSKFKKFYAEFESMMDPSRNHRAYRLTVTKIEPPIIPFMPLLLKDMTFSHEGNKTFIDNMVNFEKIRMIANTIRAVRHCRSQPFNPEVCQPNKNHAEVRGYVRKLCVIDNQRTLTTLSYRLEPRRT
;
A
#
# COMPACT_ATOMS: atom_id res chain seq x y z
N MET A 1 -4.15 -12.05 -6.05
CA MET A 1 -4.30 -13.45 -5.57
C MET A 1 -3.22 -14.29 -6.23
N THR A 2 -2.13 -14.46 -5.50
CA THR A 2 -0.91 -15.17 -5.87
C THR A 2 -1.15 -16.68 -5.94
N ARG A 3 -0.48 -17.33 -6.89
CA ARG A 3 -0.55 -18.77 -7.19
C ARG A 3 -0.25 -19.61 -5.94
N HIS A 4 -1.24 -20.34 -5.43
CA HIS A 4 -0.99 -21.55 -4.63
C HIS A 4 -0.99 -22.76 -5.58
N TYR A 5 0.20 -23.21 -5.97
CA TYR A 5 0.39 -24.55 -6.50
C TYR A 5 0.88 -25.44 -5.36
N THR A 6 -0.02 -26.34 -4.95
CA THR A 6 0.18 -27.68 -4.38
C THR A 6 1.63 -28.12 -4.11
N VAL A 7 2.05 -28.04 -2.84
CA VAL A 7 3.10 -28.87 -2.24
C VAL A 7 2.46 -29.70 -1.12
N ASP A 8 1.47 -30.54 -1.46
CA ASP A 8 0.59 -31.19 -0.48
C ASP A 8 0.75 -32.71 -0.39
N ARG A 9 1.92 -33.26 -0.74
CA ARG A 9 2.14 -34.72 -0.62
C ARG A 9 3.37 -35.19 0.14
N PHE A 10 4.20 -34.32 0.73
CA PHE A 10 5.40 -34.79 1.46
C PHE A 10 5.78 -34.08 2.75
N MET A 11 4.99 -33.12 3.26
CA MET A 11 5.36 -32.36 4.47
C MET A 11 4.15 -32.09 5.36
N LYS A 12 4.21 -32.48 6.64
CA LYS A 12 3.35 -31.90 7.68
C LYS A 12 4.00 -30.62 8.16
N ALA A 13 3.73 -29.51 7.47
CA ALA A 13 4.11 -28.19 7.93
C ALA A 13 2.85 -27.42 8.37
N TYR A 14 2.90 -26.80 9.54
CA TYR A 14 1.76 -26.09 10.11
C TYR A 14 2.00 -24.59 10.05
N LYS A 15 0.97 -23.83 9.66
CA LYS A 15 0.97 -22.35 9.77
C LYS A 15 0.58 -21.97 11.20
N LEU A 16 1.45 -21.25 11.91
CA LEU A 16 1.21 -20.74 13.25
C LEU A 16 1.01 -19.22 13.20
N LEU A 17 -0.05 -18.71 13.84
CA LEU A 17 -0.28 -17.28 14.03
C LEU A 17 0.08 -16.92 15.48
N CYS A 18 0.96 -15.93 15.65
CA CYS A 18 1.31 -15.39 16.97
C CYS A 18 0.80 -13.95 17.07
N ASP A 19 -0.01 -13.65 18.09
CA ASP A 19 -0.49 -12.29 18.37
C ASP A 19 0.60 -11.47 19.06
N GLY A 20 0.79 -10.21 18.65
CA GLY A 20 1.87 -9.36 19.18
C GLY A 20 1.71 -9.00 20.66
N GLY A 21 2.79 -9.14 21.45
CA GLY A 21 2.84 -8.69 22.83
C GLY A 21 3.68 -9.58 23.77
N MET A 22 3.97 -9.07 24.98
CA MET A 22 4.84 -9.69 26.00
C MET A 22 4.38 -11.08 26.48
N LEU A 23 3.14 -11.49 26.14
CA LEU A 23 2.52 -12.77 26.52
C LEU A 23 2.62 -13.86 25.45
N CYS A 24 3.07 -13.57 24.21
CA CYS A 24 3.16 -14.56 23.14
C CYS A 24 4.63 -14.97 22.87
N ALA A 25 5.23 -15.67 23.83
CA ALA A 25 6.53 -16.31 23.62
C ALA A 25 6.35 -17.58 22.79
N VAL A 26 7.12 -17.72 21.69
CA VAL A 26 7.15 -18.95 20.89
C VAL A 26 7.78 -20.08 21.70
N PHE A 27 8.86 -19.77 22.43
CA PHE A 27 9.47 -20.60 23.47
C PHE A 27 10.38 -19.72 24.35
N ARG A 28 10.77 -20.25 25.52
CA ARG A 28 11.69 -19.59 26.45
C ARG A 28 13.08 -20.24 26.42
N GLN A 29 14.08 -19.46 26.82
CA GLN A 29 15.44 -19.94 27.03
C GLN A 29 15.42 -21.10 28.04
N GLY A 30 16.15 -22.18 27.78
CA GLY A 30 16.19 -23.38 28.62
C GLY A 30 15.10 -24.40 28.34
N ASP A 31 14.04 -24.04 27.60
CA ASP A 31 13.01 -25.01 27.20
C ASP A 31 13.60 -26.11 26.30
N ILE A 32 13.00 -27.30 26.33
CA ILE A 32 13.29 -28.35 25.33
C ILE A 32 12.54 -27.98 24.05
N GLY A 33 13.28 -27.75 22.97
CA GLY A 33 12.69 -27.39 21.68
C GLY A 33 11.96 -28.57 21.02
N THR A 34 10.78 -28.29 20.43
CA THR A 34 9.94 -29.31 19.77
C THR A 34 9.77 -29.11 18.27
N SER A 35 10.15 -27.94 17.74
CA SER A 35 9.92 -27.56 16.34
C SER A 35 10.98 -26.60 15.82
N TRP A 36 11.17 -26.60 14.50
CA TRP A 36 11.92 -25.60 13.75
C TRP A 36 10.93 -24.65 13.07
N TYR A 37 11.33 -23.40 12.88
CA TYR A 37 10.45 -22.33 12.42
C TYR A 37 11.08 -21.53 11.28
N ALA A 38 10.25 -21.05 10.35
CA ALA A 38 10.61 -20.01 9.39
C ALA A 38 9.56 -18.90 9.38
N VAL A 39 9.99 -17.65 9.33
CA VAL A 39 9.10 -16.48 9.39
C VAL A 39 8.52 -16.20 8.00
N LEU A 40 7.20 -16.31 7.86
CA LEU A 40 6.47 -16.00 6.62
C LEU A 40 6.04 -14.53 6.59
N SER A 41 5.64 -13.98 7.73
CA SER A 41 5.32 -12.56 7.93
C SER A 41 5.50 -12.14 9.39
N GLY A 42 5.68 -10.83 9.63
CA GLY A 42 5.94 -10.26 10.95
C GLY A 42 7.41 -10.28 11.37
N SER A 43 7.65 -10.07 12.67
CA SER A 43 8.98 -10.02 13.27
C SER A 43 8.97 -10.52 14.73
N LEU A 44 10.12 -11.06 15.17
CA LEU A 44 10.30 -11.65 16.49
C LEU A 44 11.56 -11.14 17.17
N ASP A 45 11.48 -10.87 18.48
CA ASP A 45 12.63 -10.49 19.30
C ASP A 45 13.32 -11.75 19.85
N VAL A 46 14.65 -11.80 19.74
CA VAL A 46 15.49 -12.78 20.41
C VAL A 46 15.95 -12.21 21.75
N LYS A 47 15.55 -12.84 22.86
CA LYS A 47 15.89 -12.39 24.22
C LYS A 47 16.77 -13.40 24.95
N VAL A 48 17.85 -12.93 25.58
CA VAL A 48 18.77 -13.79 26.35
C VAL A 48 18.93 -13.25 27.76
N SER A 49 18.94 -14.15 28.75
CA SER A 49 19.26 -13.88 30.14
C SER A 49 20.56 -14.59 30.54
N GLU A 50 21.40 -13.88 31.28
CA GLU A 50 22.64 -14.41 31.90
C GLU A 50 22.37 -15.03 33.29
N THR A 51 21.34 -14.57 34.00
CA THR A 51 21.06 -14.93 35.41
C THR A 51 20.13 -16.12 35.58
N ALA A 52 19.80 -16.83 34.50
CA ALA A 52 18.73 -17.86 34.42
C ALA A 52 17.31 -17.35 34.77
N ASN A 53 17.16 -16.08 35.16
CA ASN A 53 15.86 -15.44 35.38
C ASN A 53 15.35 -14.83 34.07
N HIS A 54 14.16 -15.24 33.63
CA HIS A 54 13.58 -14.74 32.38
C HIS A 54 13.17 -13.27 32.42
N GLN A 55 12.98 -12.68 33.61
CA GLN A 55 12.66 -11.27 33.74
C GLN A 55 13.83 -10.35 33.35
N ASP A 56 15.06 -10.86 33.49
CA ASP A 56 16.29 -10.15 33.12
C ASP A 56 16.67 -10.37 31.65
N ALA A 57 15.80 -11.04 30.87
CA ALA A 57 16.09 -11.36 29.48
C ALA A 57 16.01 -10.12 28.59
N VAL A 58 17.13 -9.80 27.94
CA VAL A 58 17.28 -8.61 27.09
C VAL A 58 17.26 -8.96 25.61
N ALA A 59 16.63 -8.11 24.80
CA ALA A 59 16.53 -8.31 23.35
C ALA A 59 17.87 -7.99 22.67
N ILE A 60 18.45 -8.98 21.98
CA ILE A 60 19.76 -8.88 21.33
C ILE A 60 19.67 -8.58 19.83
N CYS A 61 18.64 -9.10 19.16
CA CYS A 61 18.37 -8.92 17.73
C CYS A 61 16.90 -9.19 17.39
N THR A 62 16.50 -8.78 16.18
CA THR A 62 15.17 -9.02 15.62
C THR A 62 15.28 -10.00 14.45
N LEU A 63 14.37 -10.98 14.37
CA LEU A 63 14.22 -11.91 13.25
C LEU A 63 13.04 -11.48 12.38
N GLY A 64 13.27 -11.25 11.09
CA GLY A 64 12.29 -10.85 10.09
C GLY A 64 11.89 -11.96 9.11
N ILE A 65 11.12 -11.55 8.10
CA ILE A 65 10.60 -12.45 7.05
C ILE A 65 11.72 -13.14 6.30
N GLY A 66 11.61 -14.46 6.11
CA GLY A 66 12.60 -15.29 5.43
C GLY A 66 13.64 -15.89 6.36
N THR A 67 13.82 -15.33 7.56
CA THR A 67 14.73 -15.88 8.58
C THR A 67 14.13 -17.15 9.18
N ALA A 68 15.00 -18.12 9.46
CA ALA A 68 14.66 -19.40 10.06
C ALA A 68 15.44 -19.65 11.35
N PHE A 69 14.86 -20.40 12.27
CA PHE A 69 15.43 -20.63 13.61
C PHE A 69 14.90 -21.90 14.28
N GLY A 70 15.61 -22.35 15.30
CA GLY A 70 15.19 -23.43 16.18
C GLY A 70 15.77 -24.80 15.83
N GLU A 71 16.83 -24.84 15.05
CA GLU A 71 17.58 -26.02 14.63
C GLU A 71 18.28 -26.75 15.78
N SER A 72 18.35 -26.15 16.97
CA SER A 72 18.84 -26.79 18.22
C SER A 72 18.09 -28.08 18.58
N ILE A 73 16.92 -28.32 17.98
CA ILE A 73 16.19 -29.58 18.13
C ILE A 73 16.90 -30.77 17.49
N LEU A 74 17.87 -30.56 16.59
CA LEU A 74 18.55 -31.65 15.87
C LEU A 74 19.36 -32.54 16.81
N ASP A 75 19.98 -31.98 17.85
CA ASP A 75 20.71 -32.70 18.90
C ASP A 75 20.03 -32.62 20.29
N ASN A 76 18.82 -32.08 20.35
CA ASN A 76 18.04 -31.84 21.58
C ASN A 76 18.68 -30.82 22.54
N THR A 77 19.50 -29.90 22.03
CA THR A 77 20.04 -28.80 22.84
C THR A 77 18.90 -27.89 23.33
N PRO A 78 18.83 -27.59 24.64
CA PRO A 78 17.87 -26.63 25.19
C PRO A 78 17.94 -25.28 24.49
N ARG A 79 16.82 -24.55 24.43
CA ARG A 79 16.74 -23.28 23.72
C ARG A 79 17.75 -22.27 24.28
N HIS A 80 18.60 -21.72 23.42
CA HIS A 80 19.63 -20.75 23.81
C HIS A 80 19.06 -19.37 24.20
N ALA A 81 17.85 -19.05 23.72
CA ALA A 81 17.18 -17.77 23.86
C ALA A 81 15.65 -17.93 23.99
N THR A 82 15.00 -16.90 24.51
CA THR A 82 13.55 -16.72 24.50
C THR A 82 13.15 -15.97 23.24
N ILE A 83 12.19 -16.50 22.47
CA ILE A 83 11.70 -15.85 21.24
C ILE A 83 10.29 -15.32 21.47
N VAL A 84 10.07 -14.02 21.23
CA VAL A 84 8.78 -13.36 21.45
C VAL A 84 8.32 -12.66 20.19
N SER A 85 7.06 -12.82 19.82
CA SER A 85 6.48 -12.14 18.67
C SER A 85 6.32 -10.64 18.97
N ARG A 86 6.96 -9.79 18.15
CA ARG A 86 6.96 -8.33 18.30
C ARG A 86 5.70 -7.70 17.73
N GLU A 87 5.23 -8.26 16.63
CA GLU A 87 4.00 -7.91 15.90
C GLU A 87 3.29 -9.18 15.45
N THR A 88 2.05 -9.10 14.98
CA THR A 88 1.33 -10.29 14.49
C THR A 88 2.16 -11.01 13.42
N SER A 89 2.57 -12.23 13.73
CA SER A 89 3.55 -12.98 12.93
C SER A 89 2.99 -14.32 12.45
N GLU A 90 3.24 -14.65 11.19
CA GLU A 90 2.94 -15.95 10.62
C GLU A 90 4.22 -16.78 10.49
N LEU A 91 4.23 -17.96 11.10
CA LEU A 91 5.38 -18.87 11.07
C LEU A 91 5.03 -20.18 10.36
N LEU A 92 5.97 -20.67 9.56
CA LEU A 92 6.01 -22.06 9.12
C LEU A 92 6.65 -22.89 10.24
N ARG A 93 5.91 -23.85 10.80
CA ARG A 93 6.40 -24.74 11.86
C ARG A 93 6.61 -26.16 11.32
N ILE A 94 7.80 -26.71 11.51
CA ILE A 94 8.14 -28.11 11.22
C ILE A 94 8.50 -28.81 12.53
N GLU A 95 7.81 -29.91 12.83
CA GLU A 95 8.08 -30.70 14.04
C GLU A 95 9.44 -31.40 13.99
N GLN A 96 10.03 -31.64 15.17
CA GLN A 96 11.39 -32.15 15.30
C GLN A 96 11.67 -33.42 14.50
N ARG A 97 10.72 -34.37 14.47
CA ARG A 97 10.90 -35.66 13.80
C ARG A 97 11.00 -35.47 12.28
N GLU A 98 10.11 -34.69 11.71
CA GLU A 98 10.09 -34.33 10.29
C GLU A 98 11.34 -33.55 9.93
N PHE A 99 11.74 -32.58 10.76
CA PHE A 99 12.93 -31.76 10.51
C PHE A 99 14.23 -32.58 10.55
N LYS A 100 14.39 -33.50 11.51
CA LYS A 100 15.53 -34.42 11.56
C LYS A 100 15.64 -35.27 10.29
N SER A 101 14.51 -35.84 9.84
CA SER A 101 14.46 -36.63 8.60
C SER A 101 14.87 -35.81 7.36
N LEU A 102 14.42 -34.55 7.29
CA LEU A 102 14.80 -33.64 6.21
C LEU A 102 16.28 -33.26 6.25
N TRP A 103 16.81 -32.97 7.44
CA TRP A 103 18.21 -32.63 7.62
C TRP A 103 19.13 -33.79 7.27
N GLU A 104 18.80 -35.02 7.68
CA GLU A 104 19.56 -36.21 7.31
C GLU A 104 19.57 -36.44 5.79
N LYS A 105 18.44 -36.22 5.12
CA LYS A 105 18.30 -36.43 3.68
C LYS A 105 18.92 -35.32 2.82
N TYR A 106 18.84 -34.07 3.26
CA TYR A 106 19.21 -32.89 2.46
C TYR A 106 20.28 -32.03 3.13
N ARG A 107 21.12 -32.63 3.99
CA ARG A 107 22.14 -31.94 4.79
C ARG A 107 22.99 -30.96 3.99
N GLN A 108 23.44 -31.37 2.80
CA GLN A 108 24.27 -30.55 1.93
C GLN A 108 23.56 -29.27 1.47
N CYS A 109 22.26 -29.36 1.13
CA CYS A 109 21.46 -28.20 0.74
C CYS A 109 21.13 -27.28 1.92
N MET A 110 21.06 -27.82 3.14
CA MET A 110 20.74 -27.06 4.35
C MET A 110 21.98 -26.45 5.02
N ALA A 111 23.19 -26.83 4.60
CA ALA A 111 24.43 -26.40 5.25
C ALA A 111 24.60 -24.86 5.23
N GLY A 112 24.19 -24.19 4.15
CA GLY A 112 24.22 -22.72 4.07
C GLY A 112 23.14 -22.02 4.90
N LEU A 113 22.05 -22.72 5.23
CA LEU A 113 20.89 -22.15 5.95
C LEU A 113 21.01 -22.28 7.47
N LEU A 114 21.54 -23.39 7.97
CA LEU A 114 21.54 -23.70 9.42
C LEU A 114 22.79 -23.16 10.12
N ALA A 115 22.64 -22.78 11.40
CA ALA A 115 23.78 -22.43 12.24
C ALA A 115 24.66 -23.66 12.55
N PRO A 116 25.97 -23.47 12.81
CA PRO A 116 26.82 -24.52 13.37
C PRO A 116 26.29 -25.04 14.71
N PRO A 117 26.44 -26.34 15.02
CA PRO A 117 27.14 -27.38 14.26
C PRO A 117 26.31 -28.05 13.15
N TYR A 118 25.07 -27.61 12.91
CA TYR A 118 24.14 -28.26 11.98
C TYR A 118 24.36 -27.88 10.52
N GLY A 119 24.92 -26.69 10.28
CA GLY A 119 25.37 -26.19 8.98
C GLY A 119 26.81 -25.65 9.00
N ALA A 120 27.19 -24.93 7.95
CA ALA A 120 28.51 -24.31 7.82
C ALA A 120 28.62 -23.04 8.66
N MET A 121 29.83 -22.77 9.18
CA MET A 121 30.13 -21.56 9.95
C MET A 121 30.24 -20.32 9.05
N GLU A 122 30.82 -20.51 7.87
CA GLU A 122 30.96 -19.50 6.82
C GLU A 122 30.54 -20.14 5.48
N SER A 123 29.90 -19.37 4.61
CA SER A 123 29.56 -19.77 3.24
C SER A 123 30.37 -19.03 2.17
N GLY A 124 31.36 -18.22 2.57
CA GLY A 124 32.23 -17.44 1.70
C GLY A 124 33.45 -18.19 1.15
N SER A 125 34.29 -17.47 0.40
CA SER A 125 35.45 -17.98 -0.37
C SER A 125 36.54 -18.74 0.42
N ASN A 126 36.47 -18.81 1.75
CA ASN A 126 37.42 -19.53 2.59
C ASN A 126 37.39 -21.06 2.40
N ASN A 127 36.31 -21.63 1.84
CA ASN A 127 36.22 -23.07 1.58
C ASN A 127 37.09 -23.54 0.38
N ASP A 128 37.44 -22.64 -0.55
CA ASP A 128 38.27 -22.99 -1.72
C ASP A 128 39.78 -23.06 -1.40
N ARG A 129 40.21 -22.63 -0.20
CA ARG A 129 41.64 -22.59 0.18
C ARG A 129 42.18 -23.91 0.74
N LEU A 130 41.34 -24.91 0.98
CA LEU A 130 41.74 -26.18 1.58
C LEU A 130 42.06 -27.28 0.55
N ALA A 131 41.87 -27.03 -0.76
CA ALA A 131 42.13 -28.02 -1.82
C ALA A 131 43.51 -27.89 -2.50
N ASP A 132 44.21 -26.75 -2.40
CA ASP A 132 45.51 -26.55 -3.07
C ASP A 132 46.58 -26.08 -2.08
N LYS A 133 47.16 -27.04 -1.35
CA LYS A 133 48.47 -26.88 -0.71
C LYS A 133 49.39 -28.00 -1.17
N ASP A 134 49.81 -27.91 -2.42
CA ASP A 134 51.07 -28.50 -2.91
C ASP A 134 51.51 -27.78 -4.18
N SER A 135 52.20 -26.64 -4.02
CA SER A 135 53.30 -26.18 -4.89
C SER A 135 53.71 -24.75 -4.52
N LEU A 136 54.93 -24.64 -3.98
CA LEU A 136 55.58 -23.37 -3.68
C LEU A 136 56.23 -22.81 -4.95
N GLY A 137 55.98 -21.54 -5.29
CA GLY A 137 56.69 -20.85 -6.37
C GLY A 137 56.30 -19.38 -6.56
N SER A 138 57.11 -18.49 -5.96
CA SER A 138 57.37 -17.08 -6.28
C SER A 138 56.38 -16.30 -7.19
N ASN A 139 55.80 -15.20 -6.67
CA ASN A 139 55.90 -13.86 -7.27
C ASN A 139 55.14 -12.79 -6.46
N THR A 140 55.89 -11.89 -5.83
CA THR A 140 55.44 -10.85 -4.89
C THR A 140 54.91 -9.57 -5.57
N LEU A 141 54.26 -9.68 -6.73
CA LEU A 141 53.74 -8.53 -7.50
C LEU A 141 52.26 -8.65 -7.92
N SER A 142 51.54 -9.66 -7.42
CA SER A 142 50.11 -9.92 -7.73
C SER A 142 49.12 -9.37 -6.68
N LEU A 143 49.58 -8.74 -5.61
CA LEU A 143 48.76 -8.44 -4.42
C LEU A 143 47.82 -7.23 -4.54
N MET A 144 47.91 -6.41 -5.60
CA MET A 144 47.03 -5.24 -5.77
C MET A 144 45.90 -5.41 -6.82
N ASN A 145 45.91 -6.48 -7.63
CA ASN A 145 44.94 -6.66 -8.72
C ASN A 145 43.93 -7.81 -8.53
N LYS A 146 43.93 -8.51 -7.38
CA LYS A 146 43.02 -9.65 -7.11
C LYS A 146 41.81 -9.31 -6.24
N SER A 147 41.57 -8.05 -5.86
CA SER A 147 40.42 -7.64 -5.05
C SER A 147 39.11 -7.42 -5.82
N LEU A 148 39.07 -7.70 -7.12
CA LEU A 148 37.94 -7.35 -8.02
C LEU A 148 37.22 -8.54 -8.67
N ASN A 149 37.52 -9.79 -8.30
CA ASN A 149 36.70 -10.92 -8.74
C ASN A 149 35.38 -10.98 -7.96
N LYS A 150 34.51 -9.99 -8.20
CA LYS A 150 33.07 -10.06 -7.89
C LYS A 150 32.46 -11.13 -8.79
N VAL A 151 31.69 -12.04 -8.20
CA VAL A 151 30.68 -12.82 -8.94
C VAL A 151 29.68 -11.79 -9.51
N GLN A 152 29.91 -11.36 -10.75
CA GLN A 152 29.05 -10.40 -11.43
C GLN A 152 27.67 -11.04 -11.62
N SER A 153 26.60 -10.30 -11.31
CA SER A 153 25.24 -10.80 -11.53
C SER A 153 24.98 -10.98 -13.04
N GLU A 154 24.80 -12.23 -13.50
CA GLU A 154 24.53 -12.57 -14.91
C GLU A 154 23.38 -11.73 -15.51
N LYS A 155 22.38 -11.39 -14.70
CA LYS A 155 21.25 -10.55 -15.11
C LYS A 155 21.67 -9.11 -15.39
N LEU A 156 22.58 -8.54 -14.60
CA LEU A 156 23.07 -7.17 -14.79
C LEU A 156 24.01 -7.09 -15.99
N GLN A 157 24.81 -8.13 -16.22
CA GLN A 157 25.60 -8.25 -17.45
C GLN A 157 24.71 -8.31 -18.70
N ARG A 158 23.70 -9.20 -18.72
CA ARG A 158 22.74 -9.27 -19.84
C ARG A 158 22.01 -7.94 -20.01
N GLY A 159 21.59 -7.31 -18.91
CA GLY A 159 20.96 -6.00 -18.92
C GLY A 159 21.85 -4.92 -19.57
N GLY A 160 23.14 -4.87 -19.21
CA GLY A 160 24.10 -3.97 -19.85
C GLY A 160 24.26 -4.22 -21.35
N LYS A 161 24.35 -5.49 -21.77
CA LYS A 161 24.43 -5.87 -23.19
C LYS A 161 23.18 -5.43 -23.96
N VAL A 162 22.00 -5.67 -23.42
CA VAL A 162 20.71 -5.25 -24.02
C VAL A 162 20.66 -3.72 -24.16
N MET A 163 21.07 -2.99 -23.11
CA MET A 163 21.09 -1.51 -23.11
C MET A 163 22.08 -0.97 -24.15
N ARG A 164 23.30 -1.52 -24.21
CA ARG A 164 24.32 -1.15 -25.19
C ARG A 164 23.83 -1.40 -26.62
N ASN A 165 23.30 -2.58 -26.90
CA ASN A 165 22.80 -2.94 -28.23
C ASN A 165 21.62 -2.04 -28.67
N ALA A 166 20.72 -1.72 -27.75
CA ALA A 166 19.63 -0.80 -28.01
C ALA A 166 20.12 0.63 -28.32
N ILE A 167 21.17 1.11 -27.63
CA ILE A 167 21.81 2.40 -27.93
C ILE A 167 22.45 2.37 -29.33
N LEU A 168 23.23 1.34 -29.64
CA LEU A 168 23.86 1.21 -30.96
C LEU A 168 22.85 1.10 -32.11
N SER A 169 21.66 0.55 -31.85
CA SER A 169 20.58 0.46 -32.85
C SER A 169 19.81 1.78 -33.01
N ARG A 170 19.43 2.43 -31.91
CA ARG A 170 18.51 3.59 -31.93
C ARG A 170 19.21 4.95 -31.92
N ALA A 171 20.41 5.02 -31.33
CA ALA A 171 21.18 6.25 -31.16
C ALA A 171 22.71 5.99 -31.26
N PRO A 172 23.22 5.54 -32.44
CA PRO A 172 24.63 5.15 -32.59
C PRO A 172 25.65 6.24 -32.21
N HIS A 173 25.26 7.51 -32.36
CA HIS A 173 26.12 8.67 -32.06
C HIS A 173 26.48 8.82 -30.57
N MET A 174 25.80 8.11 -29.67
CA MET A 174 26.07 8.18 -28.23
C MET A 174 27.35 7.45 -27.83
N ILE A 175 27.67 6.33 -28.48
CA ILE A 175 28.89 5.55 -28.25
C ILE A 175 29.89 5.90 -29.34
N ARG A 176 30.92 6.68 -28.98
CA ARG A 176 31.95 7.13 -29.93
C ARG A 176 33.19 7.63 -29.23
N ASP A 177 34.24 7.88 -30.00
CA ASP A 177 35.44 8.51 -29.49
C ASP A 177 35.19 9.98 -29.14
N ARG A 178 35.66 10.41 -27.97
CA ARG A 178 35.52 11.78 -27.47
C ARG A 178 36.88 12.33 -27.06
N LYS A 179 37.16 13.59 -27.41
CA LYS A 179 38.42 14.27 -27.05
C LYS A 179 38.16 15.27 -25.94
N TYR A 180 38.96 15.21 -24.87
CA TYR A 180 38.91 16.14 -23.75
C TYR A 180 40.31 16.35 -23.18
N HIS A 181 40.73 17.62 -23.00
CA HIS A 181 42.11 17.99 -22.62
C HIS A 181 43.21 17.23 -23.38
N LEU A 182 43.10 17.18 -24.72
CA LEU A 182 44.04 16.49 -25.63
C LEU A 182 44.13 14.96 -25.47
N LYS A 183 43.40 14.35 -24.54
CA LYS A 183 43.23 12.90 -24.46
C LYS A 183 42.02 12.46 -25.27
N THR A 184 42.14 11.35 -25.98
CA THR A 184 41.02 10.70 -26.67
C THR A 184 40.52 9.55 -25.81
N TYR A 185 39.25 9.59 -25.43
CA TYR A 185 38.52 8.53 -24.75
C TYR A 185 37.75 7.74 -25.79
N ARG A 186 38.18 6.51 -26.05
CA ARG A 186 37.63 5.63 -27.08
C ARG A 186 36.25 5.08 -26.67
N GLN A 187 35.33 4.98 -27.65
CA GLN A 187 34.01 4.33 -27.56
C GLN A 187 33.28 4.60 -26.24
N CYS A 188 33.13 5.88 -25.89
CA CYS A 188 32.53 6.28 -24.61
C CYS A 188 31.23 7.08 -24.78
N CYS A 189 30.40 6.97 -23.76
CA CYS A 189 29.14 7.67 -23.58
C CYS A 189 29.31 8.86 -22.65
N VAL A 190 28.36 9.80 -22.68
CA VAL A 190 28.30 10.91 -21.71
C VAL A 190 27.17 10.67 -20.71
N GLY A 191 27.41 10.93 -19.43
CA GLY A 191 26.43 10.75 -18.34
C GLY A 191 25.07 11.40 -18.63
N THR A 192 25.05 12.68 -19.02
CA THR A 192 23.80 13.38 -19.38
C THR A 192 23.08 12.76 -20.58
N GLU A 193 23.82 12.33 -21.60
CA GLU A 193 23.23 11.72 -22.80
C GLU A 193 22.59 10.35 -22.47
N LEU A 194 23.22 9.56 -21.59
CA LEU A 194 22.68 8.29 -21.11
C LEU A 194 21.38 8.47 -20.31
N VAL A 195 21.33 9.50 -19.45
CA VAL A 195 20.11 9.86 -18.70
C VAL A 195 19.00 10.29 -19.66
N ASP A 196 19.30 11.17 -20.61
CA ASP A 196 18.34 11.66 -21.59
C ASP A 196 17.76 10.52 -22.43
N TRP A 197 18.61 9.62 -22.91
CA TRP A 197 18.20 8.46 -23.69
C TRP A 197 17.26 7.55 -22.91
N LEU A 198 17.60 7.23 -21.66
CA LEU A 198 16.82 6.32 -20.83
C LEU A 198 15.43 6.89 -20.49
N VAL A 199 15.36 8.18 -20.18
CA VAL A 199 14.08 8.89 -19.94
C VAL A 199 13.21 8.90 -21.19
N GLN A 200 13.79 8.97 -22.39
CA GLN A 200 13.05 8.91 -23.66
C GLN A 200 12.60 7.49 -24.03
N GLN A 201 13.30 6.44 -23.60
CA GLN A 201 12.99 5.06 -24.00
C GLN A 201 11.74 4.49 -23.32
N SER A 202 11.43 4.92 -22.09
CA SER A 202 10.36 4.29 -21.32
C SER A 202 9.63 5.26 -20.39
N THR A 203 8.31 5.10 -20.33
CA THR A 203 7.44 5.89 -19.45
C THR A 203 7.53 5.49 -17.97
N CYS A 204 8.20 4.37 -17.65
CA CYS A 204 8.42 3.95 -16.25
C CYS A 204 9.58 4.68 -15.55
N VAL A 205 10.36 5.48 -16.29
CA VAL A 205 11.45 6.31 -15.76
C VAL A 205 10.92 7.73 -15.56
N HIS A 206 10.64 8.09 -14.30
CA HIS A 206 9.83 9.27 -14.00
C HIS A 206 10.64 10.55 -13.78
N THR A 207 11.91 10.42 -13.38
CA THR A 207 12.81 11.52 -13.02
C THR A 207 14.23 11.21 -13.48
N ARG A 208 15.05 12.26 -13.66
CA ARG A 208 16.48 12.11 -13.97
C ARG A 208 17.24 11.39 -12.85
N SER A 209 16.89 11.65 -11.59
CA SER A 209 17.45 10.94 -10.43
C SER A 209 17.18 9.43 -10.46
N HIS A 210 16.00 9.02 -10.92
CA HIS A 210 15.69 7.60 -11.08
C HIS A 210 16.56 6.96 -12.16
N ALA A 211 16.76 7.64 -13.29
CA ALA A 211 17.68 7.19 -14.34
C ALA A 211 19.14 7.11 -13.84
N VAL A 212 19.60 8.06 -13.02
CA VAL A 212 20.91 8.01 -12.36
C VAL A 212 21.04 6.74 -11.52
N GLY A 213 20.03 6.39 -10.72
CA GLY A 213 20.04 5.14 -9.95
C GLY A 213 20.11 3.88 -10.81
N MET A 214 19.39 3.86 -11.94
CA MET A 214 19.42 2.73 -12.88
C MET A 214 20.81 2.55 -13.51
N TRP A 215 21.47 3.64 -13.91
CA TRP A 215 22.84 3.60 -14.42
C TRP A 215 23.86 3.27 -13.33
N GLN A 216 23.65 3.77 -12.11
CA GLN A 216 24.47 3.43 -10.95
C GLN A 216 24.46 1.92 -10.67
N ALA A 217 23.33 1.24 -10.85
CA ALA A 217 23.24 -0.21 -10.68
C ALA A 217 24.15 -0.99 -11.66
N LEU A 218 24.31 -0.51 -12.90
CA LEU A 218 25.25 -1.08 -13.86
C LEU A 218 26.70 -0.72 -13.52
N LEU A 219 26.94 0.47 -12.97
CA LEU A 219 28.27 0.94 -12.59
C LEU A 219 28.84 0.20 -11.39
N GLU A 220 28.05 -0.01 -10.34
CA GLU A 220 28.50 -0.74 -9.14
C GLU A 220 28.91 -2.19 -9.41
N GLU A 221 28.37 -2.79 -10.47
CA GLU A 221 28.70 -4.15 -10.93
C GLU A 221 29.77 -4.20 -12.02
N GLY A 222 30.30 -3.05 -12.45
CA GLY A 222 31.38 -2.96 -13.44
C GLY A 222 30.95 -3.22 -14.89
N VAL A 223 29.64 -3.25 -15.16
CA VAL A 223 29.08 -3.42 -16.50
C VAL A 223 29.16 -2.11 -17.31
N LEU A 224 29.14 -0.98 -16.60
CA LEU A 224 29.39 0.36 -17.12
C LEU A 224 30.43 1.06 -16.25
N ASN A 225 31.58 1.46 -16.79
CA ASN A 225 32.66 2.01 -15.99
C ASN A 225 32.86 3.51 -16.28
N HIS A 226 33.09 4.32 -15.25
CA HIS A 226 33.60 5.67 -15.46
C HIS A 226 35.05 5.59 -15.96
N VAL A 227 35.43 6.41 -16.95
CA VAL A 227 36.78 6.33 -17.55
C VAL A 227 37.91 6.61 -16.56
N ASP A 228 37.64 7.38 -15.51
CA ASP A 228 38.58 7.67 -14.40
C ASP A 228 38.28 6.85 -13.12
N GLN A 229 37.48 5.78 -13.21
CA GLN A 229 37.17 4.87 -12.10
C GLN A 229 36.46 5.51 -10.89
N GLU A 230 35.62 6.54 -11.13
CA GLU A 230 34.72 7.06 -10.10
C GLU A 230 33.65 6.01 -9.75
N LEU A 231 33.33 5.90 -8.45
CA LEU A 231 32.38 4.91 -7.92
C LEU A 231 30.90 5.32 -8.06
N GLY A 232 30.63 6.57 -8.43
CA GLY A 232 29.28 7.13 -8.50
C GLY A 232 28.97 7.68 -9.88
N PHE A 233 27.86 7.22 -10.46
CA PHE A 233 27.32 7.74 -11.70
C PHE A 233 26.73 9.14 -11.47
N GLN A 234 27.07 10.08 -12.36
CA GLN A 234 26.62 11.46 -12.29
C GLN A 234 25.98 11.88 -13.61
N ASP A 235 24.84 12.57 -13.49
CA ASP A 235 24.18 13.28 -14.58
C ASP A 235 24.94 14.57 -14.94
N LYS A 236 26.16 14.39 -15.46
CA LYS A 236 27.09 15.45 -15.85
C LYS A 236 27.78 15.09 -17.15
N TYR A 237 28.54 16.05 -17.68
CA TYR A 237 29.41 15.84 -18.84
C TYR A 237 30.67 15.03 -18.44
N LEU A 238 30.46 13.78 -18.04
CA LEU A 238 31.48 12.80 -17.66
C LEU A 238 31.39 11.59 -18.58
N PHE A 239 32.52 10.91 -18.81
CA PHE A 239 32.59 9.80 -19.76
C PHE A 239 32.48 8.44 -19.10
N TYR A 240 31.68 7.57 -19.70
CA TYR A 240 31.48 6.19 -19.25
C TYR A 240 31.65 5.21 -20.42
N ARG A 241 32.08 3.98 -20.15
CA ARG A 241 32.31 2.94 -21.15
C ARG A 241 31.64 1.63 -20.72
N PHE A 242 30.92 0.98 -21.65
CA PHE A 242 30.40 -0.36 -21.38
C PHE A 242 31.53 -1.39 -21.34
N LEU A 243 31.35 -2.45 -20.55
CA LEU A 243 32.33 -3.52 -20.42
C LEU A 243 32.72 -4.12 -21.78
N ASP A 244 31.74 -4.37 -22.65
CA ASP A 244 31.98 -4.88 -24.00
C ASP A 244 32.92 -3.96 -24.80
N ASP A 245 32.82 -2.63 -24.64
CA ASP A 245 33.59 -1.64 -25.42
C ASP A 245 35.02 -1.42 -24.89
N GLU A 246 35.43 -2.06 -23.79
CA GLU A 246 36.82 -2.03 -23.31
C GLU A 246 37.76 -2.72 -24.31
N GLU A 247 37.29 -3.76 -25.00
CA GLU A 247 38.08 -4.49 -26.00
C GLU A 247 38.23 -3.68 -27.31
N GLU A 248 39.41 -3.73 -27.93
CA GLU A 248 39.74 -2.92 -29.11
C GLU A 248 38.89 -3.32 -30.34
N ASP A 249 38.61 -4.62 -30.50
CA ASP A 249 37.92 -5.23 -31.65
C ASP A 249 36.51 -5.73 -31.30
N THR A 250 35.72 -4.91 -30.60
CA THR A 250 34.36 -5.32 -30.22
C THR A 250 33.44 -5.37 -31.46
N PRO A 251 32.86 -6.53 -31.81
CA PRO A 251 31.98 -6.62 -32.97
C PRO A 251 30.69 -5.82 -32.76
N LEU A 252 30.17 -5.23 -33.84
CA LEU A 252 28.83 -4.67 -33.83
C LEU A 252 27.80 -5.80 -33.62
N PRO A 253 26.70 -5.54 -32.89
CA PRO A 253 25.69 -6.57 -32.64
C PRO A 253 25.08 -7.06 -33.95
N SER A 254 24.91 -8.37 -34.06
CA SER A 254 24.24 -9.00 -35.21
C SER A 254 22.77 -8.57 -35.31
N GLU A 255 22.14 -8.73 -36.48
CA GLU A 255 20.71 -8.39 -36.63
C GLU A 255 19.80 -9.24 -35.72
N GLU A 256 20.21 -10.47 -35.41
CA GLU A 256 19.51 -11.33 -34.45
C GLU A 256 19.64 -10.80 -33.02
N GLU A 257 20.84 -10.43 -32.58
CA GLU A 257 21.06 -9.83 -31.26
C GLU A 257 20.37 -8.48 -31.10
N LYS A 258 20.28 -7.67 -32.16
CA LYS A 258 19.51 -6.42 -32.15
C LYS A 258 18.03 -6.70 -31.94
N ARG A 259 17.47 -7.69 -32.65
CA ARG A 259 16.06 -8.10 -32.50
C ARG A 259 15.78 -8.61 -31.09
N GLU A 260 16.61 -9.51 -30.57
CA GLU A 260 16.48 -10.01 -29.19
C GLU A 260 16.57 -8.90 -28.16
N SER A 261 17.57 -8.01 -28.29
CA SER A 261 17.75 -6.89 -27.37
C SER A 261 16.56 -5.93 -27.41
N GLU A 262 15.95 -5.72 -28.58
CA GLU A 262 14.77 -4.87 -28.73
C GLU A 262 13.52 -5.48 -28.11
N GLU A 263 13.40 -6.82 -28.10
CA GLU A 263 12.33 -7.56 -27.40
C GLU A 263 12.53 -7.57 -25.88
N GLU A 264 13.77 -7.72 -25.40
CA GLU A 264 14.13 -7.76 -23.96
C GLU A 264 14.23 -6.37 -23.31
N LEU A 265 14.36 -5.30 -24.09
CA LEU A 265 14.58 -3.94 -23.58
C LEU A 265 13.52 -3.47 -22.56
N PRO A 266 12.20 -3.65 -22.78
CA PRO A 266 11.20 -3.22 -21.80
C PRO A 266 11.33 -3.92 -20.44
N GLU A 267 11.59 -5.23 -20.45
CA GLU A 267 11.79 -6.02 -19.22
C GLU A 267 13.09 -5.62 -18.51
N THR A 268 14.16 -5.39 -19.27
CA THR A 268 15.45 -4.92 -18.75
C THR A 268 15.32 -3.54 -18.08
N ILE A 269 14.63 -2.59 -18.72
CA ILE A 269 14.38 -1.27 -18.15
C ILE A 269 13.54 -1.39 -16.86
N LEU A 270 12.51 -2.24 -16.85
CA LEU A 270 11.70 -2.47 -15.65
C LEU A 270 12.53 -3.06 -14.50
N PHE A 271 13.37 -4.06 -14.78
CA PHE A 271 14.29 -4.64 -13.81
C PHE A 271 15.25 -3.60 -13.24
N LEU A 272 15.91 -2.80 -14.10
CA LEU A 272 16.78 -1.71 -13.66
C LEU A 272 16.02 -0.66 -12.84
N ALA A 273 14.78 -0.35 -13.22
CA ALA A 273 13.95 0.60 -12.49
C ALA A 273 13.59 0.13 -11.07
N GLN A 274 13.54 -1.17 -10.82
CA GLN A 274 13.28 -1.78 -9.51
C GLN A 274 14.50 -1.72 -8.58
N ILE A 275 15.70 -2.02 -9.10
CA ILE A 275 16.95 -2.05 -8.30
C ILE A 275 17.65 -0.69 -8.23
N GLY A 276 17.36 0.21 -9.18
CA GLY A 276 18.04 1.49 -9.35
C GLY A 276 18.00 2.39 -8.10
N PRO A 277 16.87 2.49 -7.37
CA PRO A 277 16.86 3.36 -6.21
C PRO A 277 17.68 2.82 -5.02
N ASP A 278 17.86 1.49 -4.89
CA ASP A 278 18.77 0.93 -3.88
C ASP A 278 20.24 1.22 -4.21
N ALA A 279 20.59 1.19 -5.50
CA ALA A 279 21.92 1.61 -5.96
C ALA A 279 22.14 3.12 -5.73
N LEU A 280 21.13 3.94 -6.02
CA LEU A 280 21.15 5.37 -5.75
C LEU A 280 21.34 5.65 -4.25
N LEU A 281 20.60 4.93 -3.39
CA LEU A 281 20.71 5.04 -1.94
C LEU A 281 22.14 4.76 -1.46
N ARG A 282 22.74 3.65 -1.89
CA ARG A 282 24.12 3.28 -1.53
C ARG A 282 25.12 4.34 -1.99
N MET A 283 24.97 4.84 -3.22
CA MET A 283 25.82 5.90 -3.74
C MET A 283 25.74 7.18 -2.89
N ILE A 284 24.54 7.60 -2.51
CA ILE A 284 24.33 8.80 -1.69
C ILE A 284 24.84 8.60 -0.26
N LEU A 285 24.58 7.43 0.36
CA LEU A 285 24.98 7.16 1.74
C LEU A 285 26.49 7.02 1.94
N ARG A 286 27.27 6.83 0.86
CA ARG A 286 28.74 6.94 0.90
C ARG A 286 29.21 8.38 1.15
N LYS A 287 28.37 9.40 0.94
CA LYS A 287 28.65 10.78 1.33
C LYS A 287 28.60 10.90 2.86
N PRO A 288 29.55 11.62 3.48
CA PRO A 288 29.46 11.96 4.90
C PRO A 288 28.15 12.71 5.22
N PRO A 289 27.54 12.49 6.41
CA PRO A 289 26.31 13.16 6.86
C PRO A 289 26.25 14.66 6.53
N GLY A 290 27.30 15.43 6.86
CA GLY A 290 27.36 16.88 6.65
C GLY A 290 27.50 17.36 5.19
N GLN A 291 27.66 16.45 4.23
CA GLN A 291 27.81 16.78 2.80
C GLN A 291 26.58 16.42 1.96
N ARG A 292 25.52 15.92 2.59
CA ARG A 292 24.27 15.54 1.91
C ARG A 292 23.45 16.78 1.58
N THR A 293 22.99 16.89 0.33
CA THR A 293 22.09 17.96 -0.10
C THR A 293 20.65 17.70 0.38
N GLY A 294 19.77 18.70 0.27
CA GLY A 294 18.33 18.50 0.55
C GLY A 294 17.73 17.36 -0.27
N ASP A 295 18.06 17.29 -1.57
CA ASP A 295 17.61 16.22 -2.47
C ASP A 295 18.15 14.85 -2.05
N ASP A 296 19.42 14.77 -1.61
CA ASP A 296 20.00 13.53 -1.08
C ASP A 296 19.19 13.01 0.12
N LEU A 297 18.83 13.91 1.05
CA LEU A 297 18.06 13.56 2.25
C LEU A 297 16.64 13.09 1.91
N GLU A 298 15.99 13.69 0.92
CA GLU A 298 14.67 13.24 0.46
C GLU A 298 14.73 11.85 -0.17
N ILE A 299 15.74 11.59 -1.01
CA ILE A 299 15.95 10.26 -1.61
C ILE A 299 16.19 9.21 -0.54
N ILE A 300 17.08 9.50 0.44
CA ILE A 300 17.32 8.56 1.54
C ILE A 300 16.02 8.30 2.29
N TYR A 301 15.31 9.35 2.71
CA TYR A 301 14.05 9.24 3.44
C TYR A 301 13.01 8.36 2.71
N ASP A 302 12.83 8.57 1.40
CA ASP A 302 11.92 7.78 0.57
C ASP A 302 12.25 6.28 0.64
N GLU A 303 13.54 5.93 0.63
CA GLU A 303 13.97 4.54 0.74
C GLU A 303 13.80 3.97 2.15
N LEU A 304 13.99 4.77 3.21
CA LEU A 304 13.77 4.33 4.59
C LEU A 304 12.32 3.90 4.85
N LEU A 305 11.36 4.42 4.09
CA LEU A 305 9.95 3.99 4.17
C LEU A 305 9.74 2.54 3.73
N HIS A 306 10.70 1.97 2.98
CA HIS A 306 10.65 0.60 2.46
C HIS A 306 11.46 -0.39 3.29
N ILE A 307 12.28 0.08 4.24
CA ILE A 307 13.09 -0.77 5.12
C ILE A 307 12.25 -1.25 6.30
N LYS A 308 11.99 -2.56 6.36
CA LYS A 308 11.13 -3.18 7.38
C LYS A 308 11.60 -2.92 8.81
N ALA A 309 12.90 -2.99 9.07
CA ALA A 309 13.48 -2.68 10.39
C ALA A 309 13.09 -1.28 10.91
N LEU A 310 12.83 -0.33 10.01
CA LEU A 310 12.47 1.06 10.34
C LEU A 310 10.96 1.31 10.34
N SER A 311 10.13 0.34 9.97
CA SER A 311 8.67 0.54 9.74
C SER A 311 7.97 1.17 10.94
N HIS A 312 8.31 0.69 12.14
CA HIS A 312 7.78 1.11 13.45
C HIS A 312 8.20 2.51 13.92
N LEU A 313 9.17 3.14 13.25
CA LEU A 313 9.65 4.48 13.62
C LEU A 313 8.75 5.56 13.02
N SER A 314 8.60 6.67 13.75
CA SER A 314 7.85 7.83 13.26
C SER A 314 8.52 8.46 12.04
N ASN A 315 7.75 9.19 11.23
CA ASN A 315 8.30 9.86 10.05
C ASN A 315 9.34 10.92 10.43
N THR A 316 9.21 11.57 11.58
CA THR A 316 10.22 12.50 12.12
C THR A 316 11.54 11.78 12.37
N VAL A 317 11.52 10.65 13.07
CA VAL A 317 12.72 9.84 13.33
C VAL A 317 13.34 9.38 12.01
N LYS A 318 12.54 8.92 11.03
CA LYS A 318 13.06 8.52 9.71
C LYS A 318 13.74 9.69 8.98
N ARG A 319 13.21 10.91 9.07
CA ARG A 319 13.85 12.11 8.47
C ARG A 319 15.17 12.44 9.15
N GLU A 320 15.22 12.38 10.48
CA GLU A 320 16.46 12.59 11.22
C GLU A 320 17.49 11.49 10.89
N LEU A 321 17.06 10.23 10.81
CA LEU A 321 17.89 9.10 10.40
C LEU A 321 18.50 9.31 9.01
N ALA A 322 17.75 9.86 8.05
CA ALA A 322 18.27 10.16 6.71
C ALA A 322 19.50 11.08 6.74
N SER A 323 19.57 11.98 7.73
CA SER A 323 20.71 12.89 7.89
C SER A 323 21.94 12.24 8.50
N VAL A 324 21.81 11.18 9.29
CA VAL A 324 22.92 10.57 10.05
C VAL A 324 23.34 9.18 9.61
N LEU A 325 22.46 8.43 8.93
CA LEU A 325 22.68 7.03 8.58
C LEU A 325 23.98 6.84 7.80
N ILE A 326 24.82 5.89 8.19
CA ILE A 326 26.10 5.59 7.54
C ILE A 326 25.95 4.26 6.79
N PHE A 327 26.43 4.21 5.55
CA PHE A 327 26.55 2.95 4.82
C PHE A 327 27.91 2.32 5.11
N GLU A 328 27.91 1.07 5.58
CA GLU A 328 29.11 0.30 5.90
C GLU A 328 29.11 -1.01 5.09
N SER A 329 30.26 -1.38 4.52
CA SER A 329 30.39 -2.60 3.69
C SER A 329 31.65 -3.36 4.03
N HIS A 330 31.52 -4.69 4.12
CA HIS A 330 32.62 -5.59 4.48
C HIS A 330 32.72 -6.70 3.43
N ALA A 331 33.93 -6.92 2.92
CA ALA A 331 34.15 -7.81 1.78
C ALA A 331 34.19 -9.29 2.15
N THR A 332 34.70 -9.64 3.33
CA THR A 332 35.08 -11.02 3.68
C THR A 332 34.22 -11.61 4.80
N ALA A 333 33.77 -12.85 4.60
CA ALA A 333 33.20 -13.70 5.65
C ALA A 333 34.20 -13.88 6.81
N GLY A 334 33.69 -14.10 8.02
CA GLY A 334 34.49 -14.24 9.24
C GLY A 334 34.93 -12.91 9.87
N THR A 335 34.71 -11.77 9.21
CA THR A 335 34.99 -10.45 9.79
C THR A 335 34.11 -10.21 11.01
N VAL A 336 34.73 -9.83 12.14
CA VAL A 336 34.03 -9.52 13.39
C VAL A 336 33.65 -8.03 13.39
N LEU A 337 32.36 -7.70 13.51
CA LEU A 337 31.90 -6.30 13.63
C LEU A 337 32.19 -5.73 15.03
N PHE A 338 31.90 -6.51 16.07
CA PHE A 338 32.19 -6.18 17.47
C PHE A 338 32.16 -7.45 18.33
N ASN A 339 32.80 -7.40 19.49
CA ASN A 339 32.87 -8.50 20.44
C ASN A 339 31.91 -8.32 21.63
N GLN A 340 31.45 -9.45 22.19
CA GLN A 340 30.77 -9.48 23.48
C GLN A 340 31.67 -8.85 24.56
N GLY A 341 31.08 -7.98 25.39
CA GLY A 341 31.78 -7.23 26.43
C GLY A 341 32.29 -5.85 26.00
N GLU A 342 32.33 -5.54 24.70
CA GLU A 342 32.71 -4.19 24.22
C GLU A 342 31.64 -3.13 24.53
N GLU A 343 32.02 -1.86 24.48
CA GLU A 343 31.07 -0.76 24.59
C GLU A 343 30.13 -0.72 23.37
N GLY A 344 28.84 -0.47 23.59
CA GLY A 344 27.88 -0.27 22.51
C GLY A 344 28.08 1.06 21.80
N THR A 345 28.71 1.05 20.62
CA THR A 345 28.97 2.27 19.83
C THR A 345 27.95 2.55 18.73
N SER A 346 27.34 1.52 18.14
CA SER A 346 26.45 1.68 16.98
C SER A 346 25.30 0.66 16.93
N TRP A 347 24.23 1.02 16.21
CA TRP A 347 23.11 0.15 15.83
C TRP A 347 23.19 -0.14 14.34
N TYR A 348 22.91 -1.39 13.94
CA TYR A 348 23.09 -1.88 12.58
C TYR A 348 21.81 -2.50 12.01
N ILE A 349 21.60 -2.30 10.71
CA ILE A 349 20.54 -2.94 9.91
C ILE A 349 21.21 -3.59 8.69
N ILE A 350 20.89 -4.84 8.41
CA ILE A 350 21.49 -5.60 7.31
C ILE A 350 20.79 -5.25 5.99
N GLN A 351 21.51 -4.65 5.04
CA GLN A 351 21.02 -4.41 3.68
C GLN A 351 21.35 -5.52 2.70
N LYS A 352 22.45 -6.23 2.92
CA LYS A 352 22.87 -7.36 2.09
C LYS A 352 23.74 -8.29 2.92
N GLY A 353 23.55 -9.58 2.70
CA GLY A 353 24.34 -10.63 3.35
C GLY A 353 23.74 -11.11 4.66
N SER A 354 24.56 -11.78 5.47
CA SER A 354 24.15 -12.42 6.72
C SER A 354 25.27 -12.42 7.75
N VAL A 355 24.87 -12.45 9.03
CA VAL A 355 25.79 -12.46 10.17
C VAL A 355 25.38 -13.51 11.20
N ASN A 356 26.37 -14.09 11.87
CA ASN A 356 26.18 -14.98 13.01
C ASN A 356 26.21 -14.17 14.32
N VAL A 357 25.26 -14.45 15.21
CA VAL A 357 25.22 -13.92 16.59
C VAL A 357 25.88 -14.93 17.52
N VAL A 358 27.00 -14.56 18.12
CA VAL A 358 27.84 -15.48 18.91
C VAL A 358 27.86 -15.04 20.38
N ILE A 359 27.58 -15.97 21.30
CA ILE A 359 27.69 -15.72 22.75
C ILE A 359 28.71 -16.69 23.35
N TYR A 360 29.62 -16.16 24.16
CA TYR A 360 30.63 -16.97 24.86
C TYR A 360 29.97 -18.05 25.70
N GLY A 361 30.46 -19.28 25.56
CA GLY A 361 29.89 -20.48 26.22
C GLY A 361 28.64 -21.06 25.57
N LYS A 362 27.97 -20.34 24.63
CA LYS A 362 26.80 -20.84 23.89
C LYS A 362 27.04 -21.03 22.39
N GLY A 363 28.11 -20.46 21.83
CA GLY A 363 28.40 -20.54 20.40
C GLY A 363 27.46 -19.66 19.57
N VAL A 364 27.13 -20.08 18.35
CA VAL A 364 26.21 -19.36 17.46
C VAL A 364 24.77 -19.56 17.95
N VAL A 365 24.13 -18.48 18.38
CA VAL A 365 22.76 -18.50 18.92
C VAL A 365 21.73 -18.44 17.81
N CYS A 366 21.98 -17.60 16.81
CA CYS A 366 21.15 -17.46 15.61
C CYS A 366 21.92 -16.77 14.48
N THR A 367 21.37 -16.83 13.27
CA THR A 367 21.86 -16.14 12.08
C THR A 367 20.87 -15.08 11.64
N LEU A 368 21.35 -13.87 11.37
CA LEU A 368 20.56 -12.74 10.88
C LEU A 368 20.80 -12.53 9.38
N HIS A 369 19.77 -12.10 8.66
CA HIS A 369 19.79 -11.92 7.21
C HIS A 369 19.33 -10.50 6.82
N GLU A 370 19.29 -10.23 5.52
CA GLU A 370 18.80 -8.97 4.96
C GLU A 370 17.43 -8.55 5.55
N GLY A 371 17.38 -7.32 6.04
CA GLY A 371 16.20 -6.74 6.70
C GLY A 371 16.19 -6.87 8.23
N ASP A 372 17.03 -7.73 8.82
CA ASP A 372 17.19 -7.86 10.27
C ASP A 372 18.05 -6.71 10.84
N ASP A 373 17.90 -6.45 12.15
CA ASP A 373 18.63 -5.41 12.88
C ASP A 373 19.22 -5.92 14.21
N PHE A 374 20.35 -5.33 14.63
CA PHE A 374 21.07 -5.75 15.83
C PHE A 374 21.88 -4.63 16.49
N GLY A 375 22.23 -4.81 17.77
CA GLY A 375 23.10 -3.89 18.51
C GLY A 375 22.40 -2.67 19.14
N LYS A 376 21.07 -2.61 19.10
CA LYS A 376 20.28 -1.50 19.68
C LYS A 376 20.37 -1.42 21.22
N LEU A 377 20.38 -2.57 21.90
CA LEU A 377 20.26 -2.64 23.36
C LEU A 377 21.34 -1.85 24.11
N ALA A 378 22.60 -2.03 23.69
CA ALA A 378 23.75 -1.41 24.34
C ALA A 378 23.73 0.13 24.22
N LEU A 379 23.08 0.68 23.19
CA LEU A 379 22.88 2.12 23.05
C LEU A 379 21.85 2.68 24.03
N VAL A 380 20.81 1.90 24.33
CA VAL A 380 19.67 2.34 25.16
C VAL A 380 19.98 2.20 26.65
N THR A 381 20.69 1.14 27.03
CA THR A 381 20.95 0.77 28.43
C THR A 381 22.32 1.20 28.92
N ASP A 382 23.16 1.74 28.03
CA ASP A 382 24.57 2.06 28.28
C ASP A 382 25.38 0.86 28.83
N SER A 383 24.96 -0.35 28.47
CA SER A 383 25.58 -1.61 28.88
C SER A 383 26.61 -2.09 27.84
N ALA A 384 27.47 -3.02 28.26
CA ALA A 384 28.35 -3.75 27.34
C ALA A 384 27.56 -4.62 26.34
N ARG A 385 28.18 -4.98 25.22
CA ARG A 385 27.62 -5.89 24.21
C ARG A 385 27.35 -7.28 24.80
N ALA A 386 26.10 -7.75 24.67
CA ALA A 386 25.70 -9.08 25.15
C ALA A 386 26.12 -10.24 24.21
N ALA A 387 26.55 -9.94 22.99
CA ALA A 387 26.96 -10.93 21.98
C ALA A 387 28.01 -10.33 21.02
N SER A 388 28.80 -11.19 20.39
CA SER A 388 29.66 -10.84 19.24
C SER A 388 28.89 -11.02 17.93
N ILE A 389 29.22 -10.21 16.92
CA ILE A 389 28.65 -10.33 15.57
C ILE A 389 29.75 -10.61 14.57
N VAL A 390 29.58 -11.68 13.77
CA VAL A 390 30.56 -12.14 12.80
C VAL A 390 29.91 -12.32 11.43
N LEU A 391 30.52 -11.82 10.36
CA LEU A 391 30.04 -12.03 9.00
C LEU A 391 29.97 -13.51 8.66
N ARG A 392 28.84 -13.94 8.10
CA ARG A 392 28.65 -15.32 7.62
C ARG A 392 29.06 -15.49 6.17
N GLU A 393 28.92 -14.44 5.36
CA GLU A 393 29.21 -14.45 3.93
C GLU A 393 30.00 -13.22 3.47
N ASP A 394 30.53 -13.31 2.26
CA ASP A 394 31.30 -12.25 1.61
C ASP A 394 30.36 -11.10 1.17
N ASN A 395 30.90 -9.88 1.08
CA ASN A 395 30.21 -8.68 0.59
C ASN A 395 28.91 -8.31 1.34
N CYS A 396 28.96 -8.30 2.68
CA CYS A 396 27.84 -7.81 3.50
C CYS A 396 27.76 -6.28 3.50
N HIS A 397 26.54 -5.75 3.56
CA HIS A 397 26.24 -4.31 3.59
C HIS A 397 25.32 -3.97 4.75
N PHE A 398 25.62 -2.89 5.45
CA PHE A 398 24.92 -2.46 6.66
C PHE A 398 24.59 -0.98 6.59
N LEU A 399 23.44 -0.62 7.16
CA LEU A 399 23.15 0.73 7.61
C LEU A 399 23.51 0.83 9.09
N ARG A 400 24.29 1.85 9.44
CA ARG A 400 24.79 2.09 10.79
C ARG A 400 24.33 3.44 11.32
N VAL A 401 23.92 3.47 12.59
CA VAL A 401 23.65 4.70 13.36
C VAL A 401 24.53 4.69 14.59
N ASP A 402 25.34 5.73 14.79
CA ASP A 402 26.26 5.83 15.91
C ASP A 402 25.55 6.33 17.19
N LYS A 403 26.09 5.98 18.37
CA LYS A 403 25.49 6.25 19.69
C LYS A 403 25.15 7.72 19.92
N GLU A 404 26.04 8.62 19.51
CA GLU A 404 25.85 10.07 19.68
C GLU A 404 24.66 10.57 18.87
N ASP A 405 24.57 10.17 17.61
CA ASP A 405 23.46 10.49 16.72
C ASP A 405 22.16 9.83 17.18
N PHE A 406 22.20 8.55 17.57
CA PHE A 406 21.05 7.84 18.12
C PHE A 406 20.45 8.57 19.33
N ASN A 407 21.30 8.95 20.29
CA ASN A 407 20.88 9.67 21.48
C ASN A 407 20.45 11.11 21.16
N ARG A 408 21.09 11.77 20.18
CA ARG A 408 20.68 13.11 19.71
C ARG A 408 19.27 13.06 19.14
N ILE A 409 18.99 12.11 18.26
CA ILE A 409 17.65 11.95 17.65
C ILE A 409 16.59 11.74 18.73
N LEU A 410 16.84 10.90 19.73
CA LEU A 410 15.88 10.70 20.83
C LEU A 410 15.66 11.98 21.64
N ARG A 411 16.72 12.74 21.93
CA ARG A 411 16.61 14.04 22.64
C ARG A 411 15.87 15.08 21.80
N ASP A 412 16.17 15.17 20.51
CA ASP A 412 15.56 16.15 19.61
C ASP A 412 14.07 15.85 19.40
N VAL A 413 13.69 14.57 19.30
CA VAL A 413 12.28 14.16 19.24
C VAL A 413 11.55 14.55 20.53
N GLU A 414 12.13 14.28 21.71
CA GLU A 414 11.49 14.67 22.98
C GLU A 414 11.47 16.20 23.16
N ALA A 415 12.51 16.93 22.75
CA ALA A 415 12.56 18.39 22.79
C ALA A 415 11.54 19.04 21.84
N ASN A 416 11.20 18.36 20.74
CA ASN A 416 10.17 18.79 19.79
C ASN A 416 8.76 18.33 20.20
N THR A 417 8.63 17.55 21.27
CA THR A 417 7.35 17.04 21.77
C THR A 417 6.87 17.83 22.98
N VAL A 418 5.62 18.28 22.95
CA VAL A 418 4.96 18.94 24.08
C VAL A 418 3.86 18.03 24.61
N ARG A 419 3.90 17.69 25.90
CA ARG A 419 2.90 16.85 26.56
C ARG A 419 2.13 17.69 27.59
N LEU A 420 0.87 18.01 27.31
CA LEU A 420 -0.03 18.61 28.29
C LEU A 420 -0.52 17.52 29.24
N LYS A 421 -0.47 17.80 30.54
CA LYS A 421 -0.90 16.87 31.60
C LYS A 421 -2.01 17.47 32.44
N GLU A 422 -3.00 16.64 32.77
CA GLU A 422 -4.01 16.93 33.79
C GLU A 422 -4.01 15.78 34.78
N HIS A 423 -4.01 16.09 36.08
CA HIS A 423 -3.92 15.08 37.15
C HIS A 423 -2.75 14.08 36.94
N GLU A 424 -1.58 14.61 36.56
CA GLU A 424 -0.35 13.87 36.24
C GLU A 424 -0.41 12.92 35.03
N GLN A 425 -1.56 12.78 34.39
CA GLN A 425 -1.75 11.98 33.18
C GLN A 425 -1.61 12.86 31.93
N ALA A 426 -0.97 12.34 30.89
CA ALA A 426 -0.92 13.02 29.59
C ALA A 426 -2.33 13.03 28.98
N VAL A 427 -2.77 14.20 28.54
CA VAL A 427 -4.09 14.39 27.92
C VAL A 427 -4.02 14.94 26.50
N LEU A 428 -2.89 15.55 26.12
CA LEU A 428 -2.61 15.99 24.75
C LEU A 428 -1.10 15.95 24.50
N VAL A 429 -0.71 15.36 23.37
CA VAL A 429 0.67 15.29 22.90
C VAL A 429 0.75 15.99 21.55
N LEU A 430 1.62 16.99 21.48
CA LEU A 430 1.88 17.79 20.30
C LEU A 430 3.32 17.60 19.87
N GLU A 431 3.58 17.64 18.56
CA GLU A 431 4.92 17.62 17.99
C GLU A 431 5.14 18.89 17.17
N LYS A 432 6.33 19.48 17.28
CA LYS A 432 6.73 20.66 16.51
C LYS A 432 6.92 20.28 15.05
N SER A 433 6.22 20.97 14.14
CA SER A 433 6.36 20.75 12.70
C SER A 433 7.75 21.18 12.22
N PRO A 434 8.49 20.32 11.47
CA PRO A 434 9.81 20.65 10.94
C PRO A 434 9.78 21.69 9.82
N ARG A 435 8.62 21.94 9.20
CA ARG A 435 8.44 23.00 8.20
C ARG A 435 8.17 24.33 8.90
N ALA A 436 9.23 25.04 9.28
CA ALA A 436 9.15 26.47 9.54
C ALA A 436 8.81 27.18 8.23
N SER A 437 7.60 27.71 8.11
CA SER A 437 7.33 28.73 7.10
C SER A 437 8.25 29.91 7.34
N THR A 438 8.72 30.54 6.27
CA THR A 438 9.56 31.75 6.27
C THR A 438 8.99 32.95 7.05
N LEU A 439 7.78 32.84 7.60
CA LEU A 439 7.18 33.75 8.58
C LEU A 439 6.98 33.07 9.95
N GLY A 440 8.03 33.06 10.77
CA GLY A 440 8.03 33.32 12.22
C GLY A 440 7.22 32.47 13.23
N ASN A 441 6.16 31.74 12.87
CA ASN A 441 5.33 31.02 13.84
C ASN A 441 5.61 29.51 13.84
N ILE A 442 6.12 29.02 14.97
CA ILE A 442 6.26 27.59 15.25
C ILE A 442 4.88 26.93 15.24
N LYS A 443 4.65 25.98 14.32
CA LYS A 443 3.40 25.23 14.22
C LYS A 443 3.55 23.88 14.91
N TYR A 444 2.65 23.58 15.84
CA TYR A 444 2.56 22.26 16.48
C TYR A 444 1.47 21.43 15.80
N THR A 445 1.67 20.11 15.77
CA THR A 445 0.70 19.14 15.26
C THR A 445 0.29 18.17 16.34
N VAL A 446 -1.01 17.88 16.44
CA VAL A 446 -1.54 16.90 17.39
C VAL A 446 -1.08 15.50 17.01
N MET A 447 -0.49 14.78 17.96
CA MET A 447 -0.07 13.38 17.80
C MET A 447 -1.04 12.43 18.51
N SER A 448 -1.40 12.75 19.74
CA SER A 448 -2.46 12.04 20.47
C SER A 448 -3.14 12.93 21.50
N GLY A 449 -4.33 12.57 21.95
CA GLY A 449 -5.00 13.26 23.05
C GLY A 449 -6.38 12.68 23.38
N THR A 450 -7.00 13.15 24.45
CA THR A 450 -8.41 12.83 24.71
C THR A 450 -9.31 13.54 23.70
N PRO A 451 -10.48 12.99 23.35
CA PRO A 451 -11.41 13.64 22.43
C PRO A 451 -11.67 15.11 22.77
N GLU A 452 -11.90 15.41 24.04
CA GLU A 452 -12.18 16.75 24.58
C GLU A 452 -10.97 17.68 24.36
N LYS A 453 -9.76 17.24 24.70
CA LYS A 453 -8.56 18.09 24.57
C LYS A 453 -8.14 18.32 23.13
N ILE A 454 -8.46 17.39 22.24
CA ILE A 454 -8.28 17.61 20.81
C ILE A 454 -9.23 18.70 20.31
N LEU A 455 -10.50 18.66 20.73
CA LEU A 455 -11.48 19.71 20.41
C LEU A 455 -11.06 21.08 20.96
N ASP A 456 -10.68 21.15 22.24
CA ASP A 456 -10.17 22.36 22.89
C ASP A 456 -9.03 22.97 22.07
N HIS A 457 -8.04 22.15 21.72
CA HIS A 457 -6.88 22.58 20.95
C HIS A 457 -7.26 23.18 19.59
N PHE A 458 -8.15 22.52 18.83
CA PHE A 458 -8.58 23.02 17.53
C PHE A 458 -9.42 24.30 17.62
N LEU A 459 -10.24 24.45 18.67
CA LEU A 459 -10.95 25.71 18.92
C LEU A 459 -9.97 26.84 19.28
N GLU A 460 -9.00 26.58 20.17
CA GLU A 460 -8.05 27.59 20.66
C GLU A 460 -7.06 28.08 19.60
N THR A 461 -6.65 27.19 18.70
CA THR A 461 -5.66 27.48 17.66
C THR A 461 -6.29 28.00 16.36
N MET A 462 -7.62 27.95 16.23
CA MET A 462 -8.34 28.44 15.05
C MET A 462 -8.12 29.94 14.84
N ARG A 463 -7.65 30.29 13.64
CA ARG A 463 -7.42 31.69 13.23
C ARG A 463 -8.75 32.37 12.90
N MET A 464 -8.91 33.61 13.36
CA MET A 464 -10.15 34.38 13.20
C MET A 464 -10.19 35.24 11.93
N ASP A 465 -9.06 35.39 11.25
CA ASP A 465 -8.94 36.16 10.01
C ASP A 465 -9.32 35.33 8.76
N THR A 466 -9.44 34.01 8.92
CA THR A 466 -9.82 33.06 7.86
C THR A 466 -11.31 32.80 7.91
N HIS A 467 -11.97 32.88 6.75
CA HIS A 467 -13.39 32.55 6.63
C HIS A 467 -13.59 31.06 6.88
N HIS A 468 -14.76 30.63 7.36
CA HIS A 468 -15.06 29.20 7.53
C HIS A 468 -15.01 28.40 6.20
N ALA A 469 -15.07 29.09 5.06
CA ALA A 469 -14.96 28.53 3.72
C ALA A 469 -13.50 28.31 3.26
N ASP A 470 -12.53 28.95 3.93
CA ASP A 470 -11.12 28.82 3.57
C ASP A 470 -10.58 27.46 4.05
N PRO A 471 -9.85 26.70 3.21
CA PRO A 471 -9.39 25.37 3.56
C PRO A 471 -8.38 25.42 4.72
N ASP A 472 -8.66 24.67 5.79
CA ASP A 472 -7.69 24.41 6.87
C ASP A 472 -7.57 22.89 7.03
N PRO A 473 -6.56 22.25 6.41
CA PRO A 473 -6.46 20.80 6.38
C PRO A 473 -6.49 20.14 7.76
N ALA A 474 -5.99 20.81 8.81
CA ALA A 474 -5.94 20.22 10.14
C ALA A 474 -7.32 20.20 10.81
N VAL A 475 -8.08 21.30 10.68
CA VAL A 475 -9.45 21.39 11.18
C VAL A 475 -10.38 20.52 10.33
N ASP A 476 -10.19 20.52 9.01
CA ASP A 476 -11.00 19.71 8.09
C ASP A 476 -10.80 18.21 8.37
N ASP A 477 -9.58 17.78 8.73
CA ASP A 477 -9.29 16.40 9.16
C ASP A 477 -10.00 16.06 10.47
N PHE A 478 -9.95 16.95 11.46
CA PHE A 478 -10.66 16.75 12.71
C PHE A 478 -12.17 16.61 12.48
N VAL A 479 -12.76 17.53 11.71
CA VAL A 479 -14.18 17.54 11.38
C VAL A 479 -14.60 16.30 10.59
N LEU A 480 -13.79 15.85 9.63
CA LEU A 480 -14.09 14.64 8.87
C LEU A 480 -14.03 13.37 9.74
N MET A 481 -13.10 13.35 10.70
CA MET A 481 -12.73 12.12 11.41
C MET A 481 -13.29 12.01 12.82
N HIS A 482 -13.92 13.07 13.37
CA HIS A 482 -14.37 13.06 14.76
C HIS A 482 -15.29 11.86 15.05
N CYS A 483 -16.13 11.43 14.09
CA CYS A 483 -17.06 10.33 14.29
C CYS A 483 -16.40 8.98 14.67
N VAL A 484 -15.09 8.83 14.42
CA VAL A 484 -14.30 7.65 14.80
C VAL A 484 -14.05 7.59 16.32
N PHE A 485 -13.93 8.73 17.00
CA PHE A 485 -13.51 8.81 18.41
C PHE A 485 -14.40 9.69 19.28
N MET A 486 -15.30 10.46 18.69
CA MET A 486 -16.25 11.37 19.32
C MET A 486 -17.55 11.40 18.49
N PRO A 487 -18.58 10.60 18.84
CA PRO A 487 -19.85 10.60 18.12
C PRO A 487 -20.56 11.96 18.24
N ASN A 488 -21.46 12.27 17.30
CA ASN A 488 -22.16 13.57 17.29
C ASN A 488 -22.95 13.86 18.57
N SER A 489 -23.45 12.83 19.27
CA SER A 489 -24.10 13.01 20.57
C SER A 489 -23.17 13.68 21.61
N GLN A 490 -21.89 13.33 21.61
CA GLN A 490 -20.87 13.93 22.49
C GLN A 490 -20.34 15.23 21.90
N PHE A 491 -20.00 15.24 20.61
CA PHE A 491 -19.42 16.40 19.92
C PHE A 491 -20.32 17.63 19.98
N CYS A 492 -21.61 17.47 19.66
CA CYS A 492 -22.58 18.56 19.71
C CYS A 492 -22.79 19.10 21.13
N GLN A 493 -22.82 18.23 22.14
CA GLN A 493 -22.92 18.64 23.54
C GLN A 493 -21.70 19.46 23.98
N LEU A 494 -20.49 19.01 23.64
CA LEU A 494 -19.26 19.73 23.97
C LEU A 494 -19.19 21.09 23.25
N LEU A 495 -19.55 21.15 21.97
CA LEU A 495 -19.59 22.43 21.24
C LEU A 495 -20.57 23.43 21.87
N MET A 496 -21.76 22.99 22.30
CA MET A 496 -22.69 23.87 23.03
C MET A 496 -22.14 24.31 24.38
N ALA A 497 -21.42 23.43 25.08
CA ALA A 497 -20.76 23.80 26.33
C ALA A 497 -19.68 24.87 26.09
N HIS A 498 -18.88 24.77 25.02
CA HIS A 498 -17.90 25.80 24.64
C HIS A 498 -18.56 27.12 24.23
N TYR A 499 -19.70 27.07 23.53
CA TYR A 499 -20.44 28.27 23.14
C TYR A 499 -20.92 29.08 24.36
N HIS A 500 -21.33 28.36 25.41
CA HIS A 500 -21.80 28.94 26.67
C HIS A 500 -20.71 29.06 27.75
N ALA A 501 -19.44 28.78 27.42
CA ALA A 501 -18.36 28.78 28.39
C ALA A 501 -18.19 30.15 29.05
N VAL A 502 -18.01 30.15 30.37
CA VAL A 502 -17.83 31.37 31.16
C VAL A 502 -16.39 31.86 30.97
N ALA A 503 -16.25 33.15 30.66
CA ALA A 503 -14.94 33.77 30.53
C ALA A 503 -14.14 33.69 31.84
N PRO A 504 -12.82 33.43 31.78
CA PRO A 504 -11.96 33.42 32.96
C PRO A 504 -11.95 34.78 33.69
N PRO A 505 -11.51 34.82 34.96
CA PRO A 505 -11.46 36.06 35.74
C PRO A 505 -10.62 37.13 35.04
N GLY A 506 -11.17 38.33 34.90
CA GLY A 506 -10.56 39.46 34.19
C GLY A 506 -11.48 40.68 34.21
N SER A 507 -11.05 41.76 33.56
CA SER A 507 -11.88 42.96 33.38
C SER A 507 -13.15 42.65 32.57
N GLU A 508 -14.19 43.48 32.70
CA GLU A 508 -15.44 43.29 31.94
C GLU A 508 -15.18 43.29 30.42
N GLN A 509 -14.24 44.12 29.96
CA GLN A 509 -13.83 44.21 28.57
C GLN A 509 -13.12 42.92 28.10
N GLU A 510 -12.15 42.40 28.84
CA GLU A 510 -11.45 41.15 28.50
C GLU A 510 -12.40 39.95 28.48
N ARG A 511 -13.35 39.90 29.43
CA ARG A 511 -14.37 38.85 29.49
C ARG A 511 -15.29 38.90 28.28
N LEU A 512 -15.68 40.10 27.85
CA LEU A 512 -16.49 40.30 26.65
C LEU A 512 -15.74 39.88 25.38
N GLU A 513 -14.46 40.28 25.25
CA GLU A 513 -13.61 39.93 24.11
C GLU A 513 -13.34 38.42 24.02
N TYR A 514 -13.08 37.77 25.15
CA TYR A 514 -12.94 36.32 25.23
C TYR A 514 -14.23 35.62 24.81
N ALA A 515 -15.38 36.04 25.36
CA ALA A 515 -16.68 35.44 25.06
C ALA A 515 -17.03 35.56 23.58
N VAL A 516 -16.80 36.73 22.96
CA VAL A 516 -17.01 36.93 21.52
C VAL A 516 -16.09 36.03 20.70
N THR A 517 -14.80 35.95 21.06
CA THR A 517 -13.81 35.15 20.34
C THR A 517 -14.12 33.66 20.43
N SER A 518 -14.45 33.16 21.62
CA SER A 518 -14.85 31.77 21.84
C SER A 518 -16.10 31.39 21.02
N LYS A 519 -17.15 32.22 21.08
CA LYS A 519 -18.37 32.01 20.29
C LYS A 519 -18.07 31.99 18.79
N ARG A 520 -17.25 32.91 18.27
CA ARG A 520 -16.86 32.91 16.84
C ARG A 520 -16.10 31.65 16.43
N ARG A 521 -15.23 31.10 17.28
CA ARG A 521 -14.51 29.83 17.02
C ARG A 521 -15.47 28.65 16.91
N VAL A 522 -16.41 28.54 17.86
CA VAL A 522 -17.44 27.50 17.83
C VAL A 522 -18.29 27.60 16.58
N LEU A 523 -18.71 28.81 16.19
CA LEU A 523 -19.53 29.02 14.99
C LEU A 523 -18.80 28.65 13.70
N ASN A 524 -17.54 29.06 13.57
CA ASN A 524 -16.72 28.68 12.42
C ASN A 524 -16.55 27.15 12.33
N LEU A 525 -16.29 26.48 13.45
CA LEU A 525 -16.15 25.03 13.48
C LEU A 525 -17.47 24.31 13.17
N ALA A 526 -18.59 24.79 13.72
CA ALA A 526 -19.92 24.24 13.46
C ALA A 526 -20.34 24.38 11.99
N LEU A 527 -20.06 25.53 11.36
CA LEU A 527 -20.34 25.74 9.93
C LEU A 527 -19.47 24.85 9.05
N ARG A 528 -18.17 24.71 9.35
CA ARG A 528 -17.27 23.76 8.68
C ARG A 528 -17.78 22.32 8.81
N TRP A 529 -18.16 21.93 10.02
CA TRP A 529 -18.74 20.62 10.30
C TRP A 529 -20.01 20.34 9.51
N ALA A 530 -20.94 21.30 9.47
CA ALA A 530 -22.16 21.16 8.69
C ALA A 530 -21.88 21.06 7.18
N ALA A 531 -20.87 21.78 6.67
CA ALA A 531 -20.48 21.71 5.26
C ALA A 531 -19.88 20.35 4.88
N VAL A 532 -19.04 19.75 5.75
CA VAL A 532 -18.41 18.44 5.51
C VAL A 532 -19.44 17.30 5.59
N HIS A 533 -20.37 17.35 6.52
CA HIS A 533 -21.40 16.31 6.69
C HIS A 533 -22.56 16.47 5.70
N ALA A 534 -22.85 17.69 5.27
CA ALA A 534 -23.89 18.03 4.30
C ALA A 534 -25.22 17.33 4.63
N HIS A 535 -25.74 16.49 3.72
CA HIS A 535 -27.02 15.79 3.88
C HIS A 535 -27.00 14.67 4.92
N HIS A 536 -25.83 14.20 5.39
CA HIS A 536 -25.75 13.14 6.41
C HIS A 536 -26.29 13.59 7.77
N LEU A 537 -26.31 14.90 8.04
CA LEU A 537 -26.83 15.47 9.28
C LEU A 537 -28.32 15.16 9.49
N GLN A 538 -29.09 14.95 8.41
CA GLN A 538 -30.53 14.63 8.46
C GLN A 538 -30.80 13.30 9.14
N GLU A 539 -29.82 12.41 9.10
CA GLU A 539 -29.96 11.06 9.63
C GLU A 539 -29.48 10.97 11.09
N GLU A 540 -29.23 12.12 11.73
CA GLU A 540 -28.77 12.23 13.12
C GLU A 540 -29.58 13.24 13.91
N GLN A 541 -30.46 12.73 14.77
CA GLN A 541 -31.31 13.59 15.59
C GLN A 541 -30.51 14.54 16.48
N ALA A 542 -29.39 14.09 17.04
CA ALA A 542 -28.51 14.93 17.86
C ALA A 542 -27.95 16.13 17.09
N ALA A 543 -27.58 15.93 15.82
CA ALA A 543 -27.07 17.00 14.95
C ALA A 543 -28.13 18.03 14.59
N LEU A 544 -29.36 17.57 14.29
CA LEU A 544 -30.49 18.46 13.98
C LEU A 544 -30.88 19.31 15.19
N THR A 545 -31.06 18.68 16.36
CA THR A 545 -31.39 19.39 17.60
C THR A 545 -30.31 20.41 17.97
N PHE A 546 -29.03 20.04 17.81
CA PHE A 546 -27.91 20.96 18.02
C PHE A 546 -27.96 22.19 17.10
N LEU A 547 -28.17 22.00 15.79
CA LEU A 547 -28.19 23.10 14.82
C LEU A 547 -29.35 24.06 15.09
N GLU A 548 -30.52 23.55 15.47
CA GLU A 548 -31.68 24.36 15.86
C GLU A 548 -31.42 25.17 17.14
N GLU A 549 -30.86 24.54 18.17
CA GLU A 549 -30.52 25.18 19.45
C GLU A 549 -29.42 26.24 19.29
N LEU A 550 -28.36 25.92 18.52
CA LEU A 550 -27.28 26.84 18.20
C LEU A 550 -27.80 28.05 17.43
N TYR A 551 -28.64 27.84 16.41
CA TYR A 551 -29.24 28.93 15.64
C TYR A 551 -30.10 29.85 16.52
N GLY A 552 -30.92 29.30 17.43
CA GLY A 552 -31.70 30.09 18.39
C GLY A 552 -30.82 30.91 19.34
N SER A 553 -29.75 30.30 19.85
CA SER A 553 -28.80 30.95 20.77
C SER A 553 -28.04 32.10 20.09
N VAL A 554 -27.52 31.87 18.88
CA VAL A 554 -26.78 32.88 18.10
C VAL A 554 -27.69 34.01 17.63
N SER A 555 -28.94 33.70 17.25
CA SER A 555 -29.94 34.70 16.87
C SER A 555 -30.31 35.63 18.04
N SER A 556 -30.27 35.10 19.27
CA SER A 556 -30.50 35.88 20.48
C SER A 556 -29.28 36.72 20.83
N ASP A 557 -28.09 36.11 20.84
CA ASP A 557 -26.83 36.75 21.19
C ASP A 557 -26.40 37.84 20.19
N SER A 558 -26.66 37.65 18.90
CA SER A 558 -26.29 38.63 17.84
C SER A 558 -27.02 39.97 17.96
N ARG A 559 -28.13 40.02 18.71
CA ARG A 559 -28.83 41.28 19.06
C ARG A 559 -27.99 42.15 19.99
N ILE A 560 -27.14 41.52 20.80
CA ILE A 560 -26.28 42.17 21.79
C ILE A 560 -24.85 42.27 21.24
N LEU A 561 -24.33 41.17 20.69
CA LEU A 561 -22.98 41.00 20.19
C LEU A 561 -22.94 41.14 18.67
N ARG A 562 -22.69 42.36 18.17
CA ARG A 562 -22.67 42.66 16.72
C ARG A 562 -21.72 41.76 15.92
N ALA A 563 -20.62 41.31 16.52
CA ALA A 563 -19.61 40.45 15.88
C ALA A 563 -20.12 39.05 15.49
N LEU A 564 -21.31 38.64 15.95
CA LEU A 564 -21.93 37.36 15.61
C LEU A 564 -22.93 37.48 14.46
N LYS A 565 -23.31 38.69 14.06
CA LYS A 565 -24.39 38.95 13.11
C LYS A 565 -24.13 38.31 11.73
N ASP A 566 -22.87 38.25 11.31
CA ASP A 566 -22.47 37.72 10.01
C ASP A 566 -22.66 36.19 9.91
N PHE A 567 -22.71 35.47 11.03
CA PHE A 567 -22.91 34.01 11.07
C PHE A 567 -24.39 33.59 11.01
N VAL A 568 -25.31 34.50 11.36
CA VAL A 568 -26.75 34.20 11.42
C VAL A 568 -27.29 33.75 10.04
N PRO A 569 -27.01 34.44 8.92
CA PRO A 569 -27.51 34.02 7.60
C PRO A 569 -26.97 32.66 7.17
N ASP A 570 -25.70 32.36 7.48
CA ASP A 570 -25.07 31.10 7.13
C ASP A 570 -25.66 29.93 7.91
N LEU A 571 -25.87 30.10 9.23
CA LEU A 571 -26.56 29.10 10.06
C LEU A 571 -28.02 28.94 9.63
N GLU A 572 -28.73 30.04 9.36
CA GLU A 572 -30.11 29.99 8.87
C GLU A 572 -30.19 29.18 7.56
N LYS A 573 -29.25 29.40 6.65
CA LYS A 573 -29.15 28.65 5.39
C LYS A 573 -28.92 27.15 5.65
N VAL A 574 -28.01 26.79 6.56
CA VAL A 574 -27.77 25.39 6.92
C VAL A 574 -29.04 24.75 7.51
N VAL A 575 -29.68 25.39 8.51
CA VAL A 575 -30.89 24.86 9.15
C VAL A 575 -32.04 24.71 8.15
N LYS A 576 -32.25 25.71 7.28
CA LYS A 576 -33.27 25.65 6.22
C LYS A 576 -33.00 24.52 5.24
N LEU A 577 -31.76 24.34 4.77
CA LEU A 577 -31.39 23.27 3.86
C LEU A 577 -31.71 21.89 4.46
N GLN A 578 -31.42 21.67 5.75
CA GLN A 578 -31.72 20.40 6.41
C GLN A 578 -33.24 20.17 6.54
N SER A 579 -34.02 21.22 6.82
CA SER A 579 -35.49 21.13 6.91
C SER A 579 -36.16 20.93 5.53
N GLU A 580 -35.68 21.58 4.48
CA GLU A 580 -36.23 21.43 3.11
C GLU A 580 -35.88 20.06 2.52
N GLU A 581 -34.65 19.58 2.70
CA GLU A 581 -34.27 18.25 2.23
C GLU A 581 -34.92 17.11 3.02
N ALA A 582 -35.22 17.29 4.31
CA ALA A 582 -36.02 16.34 5.08
C ALA A 582 -37.43 16.12 4.49
N LYS A 583 -37.94 17.09 3.69
CA LYS A 583 -39.22 16.99 2.98
C LYS A 583 -39.10 16.30 1.62
N LEU A 584 -37.89 16.00 1.11
CA LEU A 584 -37.74 15.22 -0.11
C LEU A 584 -38.31 13.81 0.09
N LYS A 585 -39.08 13.33 -0.90
CA LYS A 585 -39.66 11.99 -0.88
C LYS A 585 -38.57 10.93 -0.83
N LYS A 586 -38.70 9.99 0.12
CA LYS A 586 -37.92 8.74 0.15
C LYS A 586 -37.94 8.08 -1.22
N LYS A 587 -36.77 7.76 -1.77
CA LYS A 587 -36.70 7.09 -3.06
C LYS A 587 -36.97 5.61 -2.84
N VAL A 588 -37.84 5.05 -3.69
CA VAL A 588 -37.98 3.59 -3.78
C VAL A 588 -37.04 3.15 -4.90
N LEU A 589 -35.93 2.53 -4.52
CA LEU A 589 -34.96 1.96 -5.44
C LEU A 589 -35.54 0.68 -6.02
N LEU A 590 -35.99 0.77 -7.28
CA LEU A 590 -36.44 -0.34 -8.09
C LEU A 590 -35.20 -1.09 -8.60
N ARG A 591 -34.82 -2.14 -7.87
CA ARG A 591 -34.10 -3.31 -8.37
C ARG A 591 -32.93 -2.99 -9.32
N GLU A 592 -31.74 -2.68 -8.76
CA GLU A 592 -30.50 -2.54 -9.55
C GLU A 592 -30.08 -3.83 -10.29
N PHE A 593 -30.74 -4.97 -10.04
CA PHE A 593 -30.54 -6.26 -10.70
C PHE A 593 -31.56 -6.59 -11.82
N SER A 594 -32.41 -5.64 -12.25
CA SER A 594 -33.31 -5.83 -13.40
C SER A 594 -32.80 -5.06 -14.62
N ASN A 595 -32.92 -5.65 -15.82
CA ASN A 595 -32.46 -5.06 -17.10
C ASN A 595 -33.30 -3.86 -17.61
N GLY A 596 -34.06 -3.20 -16.74
CA GLY A 596 -35.00 -2.13 -17.08
C GLY A 596 -34.35 -0.82 -17.53
N ASP A 597 -35.18 0.13 -17.97
CA ASP A 597 -34.76 1.42 -18.53
C ASP A 597 -34.23 2.43 -17.48
N GLU A 598 -34.45 2.20 -16.18
CA GLU A 598 -33.90 3.04 -15.10
C GLU A 598 -32.36 3.04 -15.05
N ARG A 599 -31.69 2.00 -15.58
CA ARG A 599 -30.21 1.98 -15.72
C ARG A 599 -29.68 3.09 -16.65
N LEU A 600 -30.55 3.68 -17.47
CA LEU A 600 -30.24 4.79 -18.36
C LEU A 600 -30.47 6.17 -17.69
N ALA A 601 -30.92 6.26 -16.44
CA ALA A 601 -30.99 7.53 -15.73
C ALA A 601 -29.60 7.96 -15.22
N LYS A 602 -29.40 9.28 -15.06
CA LYS A 602 -28.22 9.81 -14.36
C LYS A 602 -28.24 9.34 -12.91
N LYS A 603 -27.15 8.76 -12.40
CA LYS A 603 -27.11 8.27 -11.01
C LYS A 603 -27.20 9.43 -10.02
N GLN A 604 -27.91 9.19 -8.93
CA GLN A 604 -28.00 10.07 -7.78
C GLN A 604 -27.51 9.30 -6.54
N PRO A 605 -27.01 10.00 -5.50
CA PRO A 605 -26.57 9.34 -4.27
C PRO A 605 -27.70 8.55 -3.61
N ILE A 606 -27.38 7.32 -3.21
CA ILE A 606 -28.21 6.45 -2.38
C ILE A 606 -28.01 6.82 -0.91
N ARG A 607 -29.11 7.04 -0.18
CA ARG A 607 -29.14 7.43 1.24
C ARG A 607 -29.54 6.27 2.15
N ASN A 608 -29.32 6.38 3.47
CA ASN A 608 -29.65 5.29 4.41
C ASN A 608 -31.15 5.01 4.50
N CYS A 609 -31.96 6.07 4.43
CA CYS A 609 -33.41 6.03 4.56
C CYS A 609 -34.15 5.75 3.24
N ASP A 610 -33.43 5.66 2.12
CA ASP A 610 -34.00 5.19 0.86
C ASP A 610 -34.49 3.75 1.02
N GLU A 611 -35.58 3.41 0.35
CA GLU A 611 -36.18 2.08 0.46
C GLU A 611 -35.83 1.25 -0.76
N ILE A 612 -35.50 -0.02 -0.56
CA ILE A 612 -35.18 -0.96 -1.62
C ILE A 612 -36.23 -2.06 -1.71
N LEU A 613 -36.65 -2.36 -2.94
CA LEU A 613 -37.43 -3.56 -3.25
C LEU A 613 -36.46 -4.71 -3.51
N LEU A 614 -36.29 -5.55 -2.49
CA LEU A 614 -35.27 -6.60 -2.45
C LEU A 614 -35.92 -7.97 -2.64
N LYS A 615 -35.38 -8.77 -3.58
CA LYS A 615 -35.78 -10.17 -3.77
C LYS A 615 -34.92 -11.06 -2.90
N VAL A 616 -35.55 -11.81 -2.00
CA VAL A 616 -34.91 -12.84 -1.18
C VAL A 616 -35.47 -14.20 -1.62
N TYR A 617 -34.60 -15.10 -2.01
CA TYR A 617 -34.94 -16.39 -2.61
C TYR A 617 -35.04 -17.49 -1.54
N CYS A 618 -35.89 -18.48 -1.78
CA CYS A 618 -36.01 -19.69 -0.98
C CYS A 618 -35.19 -20.83 -1.60
N SER A 619 -35.08 -21.95 -0.90
CA SER A 619 -34.35 -23.15 -1.35
C SER A 619 -34.91 -23.76 -2.65
N ASP A 620 -36.19 -23.55 -2.92
CA ASP A 620 -36.91 -23.98 -4.14
C ASP A 620 -36.85 -22.98 -5.30
N HIS A 621 -36.01 -21.94 -5.18
CA HIS A 621 -35.81 -20.86 -6.15
C HIS A 621 -37.02 -19.92 -6.34
N THR A 622 -38.08 -20.07 -5.54
CA THR A 622 -39.10 -19.01 -5.40
C THR A 622 -38.50 -17.80 -4.67
N TYR A 623 -39.16 -16.63 -4.74
CA TYR A 623 -38.67 -15.45 -4.02
C TYR A 623 -39.79 -14.61 -3.45
N THR A 624 -39.48 -13.93 -2.35
CA THR A 624 -40.30 -12.89 -1.76
C THR A 624 -39.67 -11.53 -2.02
N THR A 625 -40.46 -10.56 -2.48
CA THR A 625 -39.99 -9.17 -2.60
C THR A 625 -40.32 -8.44 -1.31
N ILE A 626 -39.32 -8.03 -0.53
CA ILE A 626 -39.48 -7.22 0.67
C ILE A 626 -39.19 -5.74 0.37
N ARG A 627 -39.74 -4.84 1.18
CA ARG A 627 -39.46 -3.40 1.15
C ARG A 627 -38.80 -3.04 2.47
N VAL A 628 -37.52 -2.68 2.41
CA VAL A 628 -36.71 -2.35 3.59
C VAL A 628 -35.87 -1.12 3.31
N ALA A 629 -35.39 -0.44 4.35
CA ALA A 629 -34.42 0.64 4.19
C ALA A 629 -33.10 0.10 3.61
N VAL A 630 -32.36 0.95 2.91
CA VAL A 630 -31.00 0.66 2.45
C VAL A 630 -30.11 0.29 3.65
N ALA A 631 -30.17 1.05 4.74
CA ALA A 631 -29.41 0.73 5.95
C ALA A 631 -29.93 -0.47 6.75
N ALA A 632 -30.91 -1.24 6.23
CA ALA A 632 -31.51 -2.31 6.99
C ALA A 632 -30.48 -3.36 7.43
N THR A 633 -30.67 -3.85 8.65
CA THR A 633 -29.85 -4.91 9.24
C THR A 633 -30.25 -6.29 8.72
N GLY A 634 -29.35 -7.27 8.83
CA GLY A 634 -29.67 -8.68 8.58
C GLY A 634 -30.91 -9.14 9.34
N ARG A 635 -31.07 -8.70 10.59
CA ARG A 635 -32.26 -9.00 11.42
C ARG A 635 -33.55 -8.41 10.82
N GLU A 636 -33.52 -7.15 10.40
CA GLU A 636 -34.70 -6.48 9.81
C GLU A 636 -35.10 -7.13 8.48
N VAL A 637 -34.10 -7.53 7.68
CA VAL A 637 -34.32 -8.28 6.42
C VAL A 637 -34.96 -9.64 6.72
N THR A 638 -34.39 -10.41 7.66
CA THR A 638 -34.94 -11.72 8.04
C THR A 638 -36.37 -11.59 8.59
N SER A 639 -36.64 -10.61 9.45
CA SER A 639 -37.98 -10.34 9.98
C SER A 639 -38.97 -10.02 8.86
N ALA A 640 -38.61 -9.14 7.93
CA ALA A 640 -39.49 -8.76 6.82
C ALA A 640 -39.79 -9.94 5.87
N VAL A 641 -38.86 -10.91 5.76
CA VAL A 641 -39.09 -12.15 4.99
C VAL A 641 -39.99 -13.10 5.78
N ALA A 642 -39.71 -13.33 7.06
CA ALA A 642 -40.53 -14.19 7.93
C ALA A 642 -42.00 -13.72 7.97
N ASP A 643 -42.22 -12.41 8.10
CA ASP A 643 -43.54 -11.79 8.10
C ASP A 643 -44.33 -12.07 6.81
N LYS A 644 -43.65 -12.02 5.65
CA LYS A 644 -44.29 -12.27 4.34
C LYS A 644 -44.49 -13.75 4.04
N LEU A 645 -43.62 -14.61 4.57
CA LEU A 645 -43.75 -16.06 4.44
C LEU A 645 -44.69 -16.65 5.51
N ALA A 646 -45.11 -15.86 6.50
CA ALA A 646 -45.86 -16.31 7.67
C ALA A 646 -45.20 -17.52 8.37
N SER A 647 -43.87 -17.54 8.40
CA SER A 647 -43.08 -18.63 9.01
C SER A 647 -42.65 -18.24 10.42
N ASN A 648 -42.71 -19.22 11.34
CA ASN A 648 -42.18 -19.12 12.69
C ASN A 648 -40.76 -19.71 12.82
N ASP A 649 -40.15 -20.11 11.71
CA ASP A 649 -38.84 -20.77 11.70
C ASP A 649 -37.71 -19.74 11.86
N ASP A 650 -36.60 -20.16 12.49
CA ASP A 650 -35.39 -19.36 12.59
C ASP A 650 -34.65 -19.34 11.23
N LEU A 651 -34.99 -18.35 10.40
CA LEU A 651 -34.46 -18.20 9.05
C LEU A 651 -33.05 -17.61 9.05
N LEU A 652 -32.13 -18.27 8.34
CA LEU A 652 -30.79 -17.77 8.07
C LEU A 652 -30.78 -16.97 6.78
N LEU A 653 -30.14 -15.79 6.81
CA LEU A 653 -29.89 -14.99 5.61
C LEU A 653 -28.53 -15.38 5.01
N VAL A 654 -28.52 -15.75 3.73
CA VAL A 654 -27.34 -16.30 3.04
C VAL A 654 -27.11 -15.56 1.74
N HIS A 655 -25.87 -15.11 1.52
CA HIS A 655 -25.39 -14.69 0.22
C HIS A 655 -24.85 -15.90 -0.54
N LEU A 656 -25.39 -16.16 -1.72
CA LEU A 656 -24.98 -17.26 -2.60
C LEU A 656 -24.34 -16.70 -3.88
N SER A 657 -23.07 -17.05 -4.11
CA SER A 657 -22.34 -16.65 -5.31
C SER A 657 -22.68 -17.53 -6.52
N SER A 658 -22.31 -17.08 -7.72
CA SER A 658 -22.41 -17.89 -8.96
C SER A 658 -21.51 -19.12 -8.98
N ALA A 659 -20.52 -19.19 -8.08
CA ALA A 659 -19.66 -20.36 -7.88
C ALA A 659 -20.26 -21.38 -6.90
N GLY A 660 -21.42 -21.08 -6.30
CA GLY A 660 -22.05 -21.91 -5.27
C GLY A 660 -21.48 -21.70 -3.86
N GLU A 661 -20.64 -20.68 -3.66
CA GLU A 661 -20.10 -20.35 -2.34
C GLU A 661 -21.19 -19.66 -1.51
N LYS A 662 -21.34 -20.13 -0.26
CA LYS A 662 -22.39 -19.72 0.68
C LYS A 662 -21.76 -18.91 1.79
N GLN A 663 -22.17 -17.66 1.94
CA GLN A 663 -21.75 -16.77 3.02
C GLN A 663 -22.96 -16.44 3.89
N MET A 664 -22.93 -16.87 5.15
CA MET A 664 -23.97 -16.53 6.12
C MET A 664 -23.80 -15.08 6.59
N LEU A 665 -24.88 -14.30 6.52
CA LEU A 665 -24.91 -12.92 7.00
C LEU A 665 -25.30 -12.88 8.47
N LYS A 666 -24.63 -12.04 9.25
CA LYS A 666 -24.91 -11.89 10.69
C LYS A 666 -26.14 -10.99 10.88
N PRO A 667 -26.91 -11.17 11.97
CA PRO A 667 -28.07 -10.32 12.26
C PRO A 667 -27.74 -8.82 12.36
N ASN A 668 -26.52 -8.48 12.80
CA ASN A 668 -26.05 -7.10 12.98
C ASN A 668 -25.38 -6.53 11.72
N ASP A 669 -25.27 -7.29 10.62
CA ASP A 669 -24.72 -6.77 9.38
C ASP A 669 -25.67 -5.71 8.81
N VAL A 670 -25.14 -4.54 8.45
CA VAL A 670 -25.88 -3.36 7.97
C VAL A 670 -25.71 -3.24 6.47
N SER A 671 -26.76 -2.84 5.75
CA SER A 671 -26.71 -2.58 4.30
C SER A 671 -26.29 -3.82 3.49
N VAL A 672 -26.86 -4.98 3.84
CA VAL A 672 -26.48 -6.29 3.29
C VAL A 672 -26.60 -6.40 1.77
N PHE A 673 -27.52 -5.65 1.14
CA PHE A 673 -27.81 -5.73 -0.29
C PHE A 673 -26.67 -5.20 -1.19
N SER A 674 -25.91 -4.20 -0.73
CA SER A 674 -24.85 -3.57 -1.55
C SER A 674 -23.58 -4.42 -1.61
N THR A 675 -23.41 -5.34 -0.66
CA THR A 675 -22.23 -6.20 -0.52
C THR A 675 -22.23 -7.46 -1.41
N LEU A 676 -23.31 -7.69 -2.17
CA LEU A 676 -23.45 -8.86 -3.04
C LEU A 676 -22.42 -8.86 -4.18
N SER A 677 -21.95 -10.04 -4.56
CA SER A 677 -21.13 -10.20 -5.76
C SER A 677 -21.93 -9.84 -7.03
N ILE A 678 -21.25 -9.73 -8.18
CA ILE A 678 -21.87 -9.24 -9.43
C ILE A 678 -23.10 -10.07 -9.83
N ASN A 679 -23.02 -11.38 -9.74
CA ASN A 679 -24.16 -12.26 -9.95
C ASN A 679 -24.66 -12.91 -8.66
N GLY A 680 -24.26 -12.41 -7.49
CA GLY A 680 -24.70 -12.89 -6.19
C GLY A 680 -26.19 -12.68 -5.96
N ARG A 681 -26.80 -13.55 -5.16
CA ARG A 681 -28.21 -13.48 -4.77
C ARG A 681 -28.34 -13.71 -3.27
N MET A 682 -29.40 -13.17 -2.69
CA MET A 682 -29.73 -13.39 -1.28
C MET A 682 -30.80 -14.45 -1.14
N PHE A 683 -30.56 -15.37 -0.20
CA PHE A 683 -31.45 -16.45 0.14
C PHE A 683 -31.84 -16.37 1.62
N ALA A 684 -33.06 -16.81 1.93
CA ALA A 684 -33.50 -17.09 3.28
C ALA A 684 -33.88 -18.57 3.36
N CYS A 685 -33.29 -19.31 4.29
CA CYS A 685 -33.66 -20.71 4.52
C CYS A 685 -33.46 -21.10 5.99
N PRO A 686 -34.17 -22.13 6.47
CA PRO A 686 -33.85 -22.73 7.76
C PRO A 686 -32.48 -23.43 7.72
N ARG A 687 -31.91 -23.70 8.89
CA ARG A 687 -30.52 -24.17 9.04
C ARG A 687 -30.25 -25.54 8.42
N ASP A 688 -31.23 -26.43 8.42
CA ASP A 688 -31.17 -27.77 7.83
C ASP A 688 -31.06 -27.73 6.29
N GLN A 689 -31.66 -26.72 5.65
CA GLN A 689 -31.65 -26.56 4.19
C GLN A 689 -30.43 -25.81 3.65
N LEU A 690 -29.55 -25.28 4.50
CA LEU A 690 -28.38 -24.50 4.11
C LEU A 690 -27.49 -25.24 3.09
N ASN A 691 -27.29 -26.54 3.29
CA ASN A 691 -26.47 -27.37 2.41
C ASN A 691 -27.13 -27.64 1.05
N ALA A 692 -28.46 -27.57 0.97
CA ALA A 692 -29.23 -27.83 -0.25
C ALA A 692 -29.33 -26.60 -1.18
N LEU A 693 -28.98 -25.39 -0.73
CA LEU A 693 -29.01 -24.19 -1.58
C LEU A 693 -28.12 -24.35 -2.82
N THR A 694 -28.66 -24.00 -3.99
CA THR A 694 -27.99 -24.03 -5.30
C THR A 694 -28.14 -22.70 -6.03
N PRO A 695 -27.15 -22.28 -6.85
CA PRO A 695 -27.25 -21.04 -7.64
C PRO A 695 -28.42 -21.08 -8.62
N LEU A 696 -29.00 -19.91 -8.90
CA LEU A 696 -30.03 -19.74 -9.91
C LEU A 696 -29.41 -19.74 -11.33
N PRO A 697 -30.15 -20.14 -12.37
CA PRO A 697 -29.67 -20.11 -13.76
C PRO A 697 -29.21 -18.72 -14.24
N ASP A 698 -29.83 -17.65 -13.76
CA ASP A 698 -29.45 -16.28 -14.12
C ASP A 698 -28.13 -15.82 -13.47
N GLN A 699 -27.63 -16.53 -12.47
CA GLN A 699 -26.33 -16.25 -11.83
C GLN A 699 -25.15 -16.75 -12.65
N GLU A 700 -25.35 -17.68 -13.59
CA GLU A 700 -24.27 -18.23 -14.42
C GLU A 700 -23.68 -17.21 -15.40
N GLY A 701 -24.43 -16.15 -15.69
CA GLY A 701 -24.04 -15.10 -16.64
C GLY A 701 -24.41 -15.43 -18.09
N PRO A 702 -23.90 -14.67 -19.07
CA PRO A 702 -24.23 -14.86 -20.47
C PRO A 702 -23.63 -16.15 -21.06
N SER A 703 -24.39 -16.85 -21.90
CA SER A 703 -23.92 -18.02 -22.64
C SER A 703 -23.30 -17.69 -24.01
N ALA A 704 -23.54 -16.47 -24.52
CA ALA A 704 -23.00 -15.97 -25.78
C ALA A 704 -22.37 -14.59 -25.59
N GLY A 705 -21.25 -14.33 -26.27
CA GLY A 705 -20.57 -13.03 -26.23
C GLY A 705 -21.34 -11.94 -26.96
N SER A 706 -21.08 -10.68 -26.58
CA SER A 706 -21.73 -9.49 -27.15
C SER A 706 -20.86 -8.73 -28.16
N MET A 707 -19.74 -9.33 -28.59
CA MET A 707 -18.79 -8.75 -29.55
C MET A 707 -19.45 -8.11 -30.77
N SER A 708 -20.44 -8.77 -31.40
CA SER A 708 -21.12 -8.24 -32.59
C SER A 708 -21.77 -6.86 -32.36
N SER A 709 -22.16 -6.55 -31.12
CA SER A 709 -22.76 -5.27 -30.76
C SER A 709 -21.70 -4.18 -30.61
N PHE A 710 -20.68 -4.39 -29.76
CA PHE A 710 -19.73 -3.33 -29.44
C PHE A 710 -18.52 -3.25 -30.39
N GLU A 711 -18.31 -4.24 -31.26
CA GLU A 711 -17.28 -4.21 -32.30
C GLU A 711 -17.43 -2.97 -33.21
N LEU A 712 -18.67 -2.61 -33.56
CA LEU A 712 -19.01 -1.45 -34.40
C LEU A 712 -18.89 -0.10 -33.66
N MET A 713 -18.88 -0.11 -32.33
CA MET A 713 -18.73 1.10 -31.52
C MET A 713 -17.27 1.53 -31.47
N SER A 714 -16.99 2.83 -31.56
CA SER A 714 -15.60 3.30 -31.49
C SER A 714 -15.00 3.06 -30.10
N SER A 715 -13.70 2.74 -30.03
CA SER A 715 -13.01 2.56 -28.75
C SER A 715 -13.05 3.84 -27.89
N LYS A 716 -13.04 5.01 -28.52
CA LYS A 716 -13.13 6.31 -27.84
C LYS A 716 -14.53 6.54 -27.25
N ASP A 717 -15.59 6.23 -27.99
CA ASP A 717 -16.98 6.38 -27.50
C ASP A 717 -17.29 5.44 -26.34
N LEU A 718 -16.80 4.19 -26.41
CA LEU A 718 -16.90 3.24 -25.30
C LEU A 718 -16.18 3.76 -24.06
N ALA A 719 -14.90 4.15 -24.18
CA ALA A 719 -14.12 4.69 -23.07
C ALA A 719 -14.73 5.98 -22.50
N TYR A 720 -15.31 6.82 -23.35
CA TYR A 720 -15.98 8.05 -22.98
C TYR A 720 -17.26 7.79 -22.17
N GLN A 721 -18.16 6.93 -22.67
CA GLN A 721 -19.38 6.56 -21.94
C GLN A 721 -19.07 5.79 -20.65
N MET A 722 -17.99 4.99 -20.63
CA MET A 722 -17.49 4.36 -19.40
C MET A 722 -17.07 5.42 -18.39
N THR A 723 -16.29 6.41 -18.82
CA THR A 723 -15.81 7.48 -17.94
C THR A 723 -16.93 8.35 -17.41
N LEU A 724 -17.93 8.68 -18.22
CA LEU A 724 -19.12 9.39 -17.74
C LEU A 724 -19.88 8.60 -16.68
N TYR A 725 -20.09 7.29 -16.90
CA TYR A 725 -20.80 6.46 -15.94
C TYR A 725 -20.00 6.24 -14.65
N ASP A 726 -18.69 6.00 -14.77
CA ASP A 726 -17.80 5.86 -13.62
C ASP A 726 -17.71 7.17 -12.82
N TRP A 727 -17.70 8.34 -13.49
CA TRP A 727 -17.72 9.64 -12.83
C TRP A 727 -19.03 9.88 -12.07
N GLU A 728 -20.17 9.48 -12.63
CA GLU A 728 -21.46 9.53 -11.93
C GLU A 728 -21.45 8.67 -10.65
N LEU A 729 -20.95 7.43 -10.73
CA LEU A 729 -20.83 6.55 -9.56
C LEU A 729 -19.85 7.11 -8.53
N PHE A 730 -18.68 7.57 -8.97
CA PHE A 730 -17.65 8.14 -8.10
C PHE A 730 -18.12 9.42 -7.39
N SER A 731 -18.89 10.27 -8.09
CA SER A 731 -19.47 11.49 -7.52
C SER A 731 -20.57 11.20 -6.49
N CYS A 732 -21.19 10.02 -6.54
CA CYS A 732 -22.18 9.61 -5.54
C CYS A 732 -21.54 9.14 -4.23
N VAL A 733 -20.26 8.76 -4.23
CA VAL A 733 -19.56 8.28 -3.03
C VAL A 733 -19.30 9.43 -2.08
N HIS A 734 -19.89 9.39 -0.88
CA HIS A 734 -19.55 10.34 0.16
C HIS A 734 -18.22 9.99 0.84
N GLU A 735 -17.52 10.99 1.37
CA GLU A 735 -16.23 10.79 2.05
C GLU A 735 -16.34 9.90 3.29
N HIS A 736 -17.41 10.09 4.06
CA HIS A 736 -17.75 9.22 5.20
C HIS A 736 -17.98 7.75 4.81
N GLU A 737 -18.39 7.42 3.58
CA GLU A 737 -18.53 6.01 3.17
C GLU A 737 -17.16 5.30 3.18
N LEU A 738 -16.08 6.02 2.85
CA LEU A 738 -14.71 5.49 2.94
C LEU A 738 -14.34 5.20 4.41
N LEU A 739 -14.80 6.03 5.35
CA LEU A 739 -14.58 5.83 6.79
C LEU A 739 -15.37 4.65 7.32
N TYR A 740 -16.67 4.59 7.04
CA TYR A 740 -17.53 3.50 7.48
C TYR A 740 -17.06 2.17 6.89
N HIS A 741 -16.59 2.16 5.65
CA HIS A 741 -15.98 0.98 5.06
C HIS A 741 -14.72 0.55 5.81
N THR A 742 -13.83 1.49 6.13
CA THR A 742 -12.52 1.21 6.76
C THR A 742 -12.62 0.81 8.23
N PHE A 743 -13.47 1.47 9.01
CA PHE A 743 -13.64 1.23 10.45
C PHE A 743 -14.79 0.26 10.78
N GLY A 744 -15.49 -0.24 9.76
CA GLY A 744 -16.61 -1.16 9.89
C GLY A 744 -17.97 -0.46 9.99
N ARG A 745 -18.79 -0.64 8.96
CA ARG A 745 -20.11 0.01 8.80
C ARG A 745 -21.10 -0.29 9.94
N GLN A 746 -20.93 -1.43 10.61
CA GLN A 746 -21.77 -1.86 11.73
C GLN A 746 -21.62 -0.93 12.94
N SER A 747 -20.42 -0.44 13.18
CA SER A 747 -20.10 0.48 14.28
C SER A 747 -20.84 1.81 14.16
N PHE A 748 -21.09 2.26 12.93
CA PHE A 748 -21.77 3.51 12.63
C PHE A 748 -23.26 3.33 12.33
N ARG A 749 -23.70 2.10 12.03
CA ARG A 749 -25.03 1.79 11.48
C ARG A 749 -25.36 2.60 10.22
N ARG A 750 -24.38 2.72 9.33
CA ARG A 750 -24.46 3.48 8.07
C ARG A 750 -24.22 2.58 6.87
N THR A 751 -24.82 2.93 5.74
CA THR A 751 -24.57 2.33 4.43
C THR A 751 -23.26 2.85 3.83
N THR A 752 -22.68 2.04 2.96
CA THR A 752 -21.63 2.45 2.02
C THR A 752 -22.02 2.04 0.60
N ALA A 753 -23.33 2.05 0.29
CA ALA A 753 -23.85 1.50 -0.95
C ALA A 753 -23.27 2.16 -2.20
N ASN A 754 -23.02 3.48 -2.20
CA ASN A 754 -22.44 4.15 -3.37
C ASN A 754 -21.00 3.69 -3.57
N LEU A 755 -20.22 3.58 -2.49
CA LEU A 755 -18.86 3.02 -2.55
C LEU A 755 -18.88 1.56 -3.03
N ASP A 756 -19.74 0.72 -2.45
CA ASP A 756 -19.84 -0.70 -2.80
C ASP A 756 -20.18 -0.89 -4.29
N LEU A 757 -21.11 -0.08 -4.82
CA LEU A 757 -21.47 -0.10 -6.24
C LEU A 757 -20.32 0.35 -7.14
N PHE A 758 -19.56 1.37 -6.72
CA PHE A 758 -18.40 1.84 -7.48
C PHE A 758 -17.25 0.83 -7.48
N LEU A 759 -17.02 0.12 -6.37
CA LEU A 759 -16.06 -0.98 -6.31
C LEU A 759 -16.53 -2.19 -7.13
N ARG A 760 -17.82 -2.52 -7.07
CA ARG A 760 -18.42 -3.56 -7.90
C ARG A 760 -18.29 -3.25 -9.38
N ARG A 761 -18.40 -1.98 -9.78
CA ARG A 761 -18.17 -1.52 -11.16
C ARG A 761 -16.77 -1.86 -11.65
N PHE A 762 -15.73 -1.72 -10.82
CA PHE A 762 -14.37 -2.13 -11.18
C PHE A 762 -14.32 -3.62 -11.57
N ASN A 763 -14.85 -4.50 -10.71
CA ASN A 763 -14.91 -5.94 -10.96
C ASN A 763 -15.77 -6.27 -12.19
N GLN A 764 -16.86 -5.54 -12.41
CA GLN A 764 -17.72 -5.72 -13.59
C GLN A 764 -16.97 -5.41 -14.89
N VAL A 765 -16.21 -4.32 -14.95
CA VAL A 765 -15.40 -3.97 -16.14
C VAL A 765 -14.29 -4.99 -16.34
N GLN A 766 -13.62 -5.43 -15.27
CA GLN A 766 -12.59 -6.46 -15.34
C GLN A 766 -13.13 -7.76 -15.92
N LEU A 767 -14.25 -8.26 -15.37
CA LEU A 767 -14.85 -9.54 -15.79
C LEU A 767 -15.54 -9.44 -17.15
N TRP A 768 -15.97 -8.24 -17.58
CA TRP A 768 -16.45 -8.01 -18.94
C TRP A 768 -15.38 -8.35 -19.98
N VAL A 769 -14.13 -7.91 -19.76
CA VAL A 769 -13.00 -8.26 -20.64
C VAL A 769 -12.82 -9.78 -20.70
N VAL A 770 -12.78 -10.44 -19.54
CA VAL A 770 -12.55 -11.89 -19.47
C VAL A 770 -13.70 -12.66 -20.13
N THR A 771 -14.94 -12.24 -19.88
CA THR A 771 -16.16 -12.86 -20.43
C THR A 771 -16.16 -12.80 -21.96
N GLU A 772 -15.97 -11.61 -22.54
CA GLU A 772 -15.99 -11.43 -24.00
C GLU A 772 -14.87 -12.20 -24.70
N VAL A 773 -13.67 -12.25 -24.11
CA VAL A 773 -12.55 -13.02 -24.65
C VAL A 773 -12.83 -14.53 -24.58
N CYS A 774 -13.32 -15.03 -23.45
CA CYS A 774 -13.57 -16.46 -23.23
C CYS A 774 -14.79 -16.99 -24.01
N LEU A 775 -15.76 -16.14 -24.35
CA LEU A 775 -16.91 -16.51 -25.20
C LEU A 775 -16.63 -16.35 -26.70
N CYS A 776 -15.48 -15.82 -27.10
CA CYS A 776 -15.12 -15.64 -28.50
C CYS A 776 -14.40 -16.87 -29.07
N GLY A 777 -15.16 -17.75 -29.72
CA GLY A 777 -14.65 -19.00 -30.30
C GLY A 777 -13.59 -18.81 -31.40
N GLN A 778 -13.68 -17.74 -32.18
CA GLN A 778 -12.83 -17.52 -33.36
C GLN A 778 -11.51 -16.81 -32.99
N LEU A 779 -10.36 -17.44 -33.26
CA LEU A 779 -9.03 -16.91 -32.94
C LEU A 779 -8.77 -15.51 -33.52
N SER A 780 -9.12 -15.28 -34.79
CA SER A 780 -8.93 -13.97 -35.45
C SER A 780 -9.72 -12.86 -34.76
N LYS A 781 -10.97 -13.14 -34.38
CA LYS A 781 -11.83 -12.20 -33.64
C LYS A 781 -11.34 -11.98 -32.21
N ARG A 782 -10.80 -13.01 -31.53
CA ARG A 782 -10.15 -12.83 -30.22
C ARG A 782 -8.97 -11.86 -30.27
N VAL A 783 -8.12 -11.96 -31.29
CA VAL A 783 -7.01 -11.00 -31.48
C VAL A 783 -7.54 -9.58 -31.67
N GLN A 784 -8.64 -9.42 -32.42
CA GLN A 784 -9.30 -8.12 -32.57
C GLN A 784 -9.88 -7.59 -31.25
N LEU A 785 -10.43 -8.46 -30.39
CA LEU A 785 -10.89 -8.10 -29.04
C LEU A 785 -9.73 -7.60 -28.17
N LEU A 786 -8.60 -8.31 -28.10
CA LEU A 786 -7.44 -7.84 -27.34
C LEU A 786 -6.98 -6.46 -27.83
N LYS A 787 -6.86 -6.27 -29.14
CA LYS A 787 -6.55 -4.98 -29.75
C LYS A 787 -7.57 -3.90 -29.38
N LYS A 788 -8.86 -4.24 -29.34
CA LYS A 788 -9.95 -3.30 -29.01
C LYS A 788 -9.92 -2.90 -27.54
N PHE A 789 -9.69 -3.85 -26.62
CA PHE A 789 -9.57 -3.55 -25.19
C PHE A 789 -8.34 -2.70 -24.87
N ILE A 790 -7.18 -2.96 -25.49
CA ILE A 790 -5.99 -2.12 -25.33
C ILE A 790 -6.27 -0.68 -25.78
N LYS A 791 -7.01 -0.48 -26.88
CA LYS A 791 -7.43 0.86 -27.33
C LYS A 791 -8.40 1.53 -26.36
N ILE A 792 -9.37 0.79 -25.82
CA ILE A 792 -10.32 1.33 -24.83
C ILE A 792 -9.57 1.76 -23.58
N ALA A 793 -8.64 0.92 -23.07
CA ALA A 793 -7.79 1.25 -21.93
C ALA A 793 -6.95 2.51 -22.20
N ALA A 794 -6.33 2.62 -23.37
CA ALA A 794 -5.57 3.81 -23.76
C ALA A 794 -6.42 5.10 -23.68
N HIS A 795 -7.66 5.07 -24.18
CA HIS A 795 -8.58 6.21 -24.07
C HIS A 795 -9.10 6.44 -22.65
N CYS A 796 -9.32 5.40 -21.83
CA CYS A 796 -9.65 5.60 -20.41
C CYS A 796 -8.51 6.33 -19.69
N ARG A 797 -7.25 5.98 -19.96
CA ARG A 797 -6.08 6.68 -19.44
C ARG A 797 -6.02 8.14 -19.92
N GLU A 798 -6.29 8.38 -21.21
CA GLU A 798 -6.37 9.73 -21.80
C GLU A 798 -7.43 10.60 -21.11
N PHE A 799 -8.59 10.02 -20.78
CA PHE A 799 -9.64 10.68 -19.99
C PHE A 799 -9.37 10.72 -18.48
N LYS A 800 -8.15 10.36 -18.04
CA LYS A 800 -7.76 10.31 -16.61
C LYS A 800 -8.64 9.39 -15.76
N ASN A 801 -9.31 8.41 -16.40
CA ASN A 801 -10.05 7.34 -15.74
C ASN A 801 -9.13 6.15 -15.49
N LEU A 802 -8.33 6.25 -14.45
CA LEU A 802 -7.37 5.21 -14.07
C LEU A 802 -8.08 3.98 -13.51
N ASN A 803 -9.27 4.13 -12.91
CA ASN A 803 -10.05 3.01 -12.40
C ASN A 803 -10.45 2.00 -13.49
N SER A 804 -11.13 2.46 -14.56
CA SER A 804 -11.50 1.58 -15.68
C SER A 804 -10.31 1.16 -16.52
N PHE A 805 -9.28 2.01 -16.64
CA PHE A 805 -8.02 1.62 -17.26
C PHE A 805 -7.46 0.36 -16.58
N PHE A 806 -7.23 0.38 -15.26
CA PHE A 806 -6.71 -0.76 -14.53
C PHE A 806 -7.66 -1.96 -14.53
N ALA A 807 -8.98 -1.74 -14.47
CA ALA A 807 -9.95 -2.83 -14.57
C ALA A 807 -9.78 -3.62 -15.88
N ILE A 808 -9.58 -2.92 -17.00
CA ILE A 808 -9.36 -3.57 -18.31
C ILE A 808 -8.04 -4.34 -18.33
N ILE A 809 -6.94 -3.73 -17.87
CA ILE A 809 -5.63 -4.39 -17.85
C ILE A 809 -5.65 -5.62 -16.93
N MET A 810 -6.22 -5.52 -15.73
CA MET A 810 -6.40 -6.67 -14.83
C MET A 810 -7.31 -7.76 -15.40
N GLY A 811 -8.25 -7.41 -16.28
CA GLY A 811 -9.05 -8.36 -17.04
C GLY A 811 -8.19 -9.13 -18.06
N MET A 812 -7.28 -8.44 -18.75
CA MET A 812 -6.35 -9.05 -19.70
C MET A 812 -5.26 -9.90 -19.03
N SER A 813 -4.79 -9.49 -17.84
CA SER A 813 -3.85 -10.28 -17.02
C SER A 813 -4.51 -11.48 -16.33
N ASN A 814 -5.85 -11.60 -16.36
CA ASN A 814 -6.57 -12.73 -15.74
C ASN A 814 -6.05 -14.07 -16.27
N PRO A 815 -5.85 -15.10 -15.43
CA PRO A 815 -5.32 -16.40 -15.86
C PRO A 815 -6.09 -17.08 -17.00
N ALA A 816 -7.39 -16.79 -17.16
CA ALA A 816 -8.20 -17.31 -18.28
C ALA A 816 -7.86 -16.63 -19.62
N VAL A 817 -7.32 -15.40 -19.60
CA VAL A 817 -6.94 -14.64 -20.81
C VAL A 817 -5.44 -14.73 -21.07
N SER A 818 -4.60 -14.54 -20.05
CA SER A 818 -3.14 -14.52 -20.19
C SER A 818 -2.55 -15.86 -20.65
N ARG A 819 -3.26 -16.97 -20.43
CA ARG A 819 -2.85 -18.30 -20.91
C ARG A 819 -3.04 -18.55 -22.41
N LEU A 820 -3.77 -17.70 -23.12
CA LEU A 820 -4.15 -17.90 -24.53
C LEU A 820 -2.97 -17.55 -25.47
N THR A 821 -1.90 -18.34 -25.42
CA THR A 821 -0.63 -18.04 -26.10
C THR A 821 -0.80 -17.82 -27.60
N GLN A 822 -1.64 -18.61 -28.27
CA GLN A 822 -1.85 -18.45 -29.72
C GLN A 822 -2.53 -17.13 -30.06
N THR A 823 -3.41 -16.64 -29.16
CA THR A 823 -4.06 -15.34 -29.31
C THR A 823 -3.05 -14.20 -29.07
N TRP A 824 -2.22 -14.28 -28.04
CA TRP A 824 -1.21 -13.27 -27.73
C TRP A 824 -0.08 -13.20 -28.76
N GLU A 825 0.39 -14.34 -29.25
CA GLU A 825 1.44 -14.42 -30.29
C GLU A 825 1.04 -13.65 -31.56
N LYS A 826 -0.22 -13.81 -32.00
CA LYS A 826 -0.78 -13.15 -33.19
C LYS A 826 -1.16 -11.68 -32.99
N LEU A 827 -1.04 -11.14 -31.78
CA LEU A 827 -1.27 -9.72 -31.54
C LEU A 827 -0.13 -8.90 -32.20
N PRO A 828 -0.43 -7.82 -32.95
CA PRO A 828 0.64 -7.01 -33.56
C PRO A 828 1.58 -6.41 -32.51
N SER A 829 2.88 -6.36 -32.80
CA SER A 829 3.94 -5.91 -31.88
C SER A 829 3.66 -4.54 -31.26
N LYS A 830 3.11 -3.59 -32.03
CA LYS A 830 2.66 -2.28 -31.53
C LYS A 830 1.73 -2.39 -30.31
N PHE A 831 0.78 -3.32 -30.32
CA PHE A 831 -0.18 -3.49 -29.23
C PHE A 831 0.40 -4.30 -28.08
N LYS A 832 1.31 -5.25 -28.35
CA LYS A 832 2.10 -5.90 -27.29
C LYS A 832 2.89 -4.88 -26.47
N LYS A 833 3.56 -3.94 -27.15
CA LYS A 833 4.30 -2.84 -26.50
C LYS A 833 3.40 -1.96 -25.63
N PHE A 834 2.25 -1.52 -26.15
CA PHE A 834 1.30 -0.75 -25.35
C PHE A 834 0.78 -1.52 -24.13
N TYR A 835 0.48 -2.82 -24.28
CA TYR A 835 0.03 -3.63 -23.16
C TYR A 835 1.13 -3.79 -22.08
N ALA A 836 2.39 -4.02 -22.47
CA ALA A 836 3.51 -4.11 -21.53
C ALA A 836 3.75 -2.78 -20.78
N GLU A 837 3.65 -1.64 -21.48
CA GLU A 837 3.70 -0.31 -20.86
C GLU A 837 2.54 -0.08 -19.87
N PHE A 838 1.36 -0.63 -20.16
CA PHE A 838 0.20 -0.53 -19.27
C PHE A 838 0.33 -1.44 -18.05
N GLU A 839 0.90 -2.63 -18.22
CA GLU A 839 1.12 -3.59 -17.14
C GLU A 839 2.19 -3.12 -16.15
N SER A 840 3.24 -2.42 -16.62
CA SER A 840 4.28 -1.86 -15.74
C SER A 840 3.74 -0.79 -14.77
N MET A 841 2.67 -0.07 -15.12
CA MET A 841 2.00 0.86 -14.18
C MET A 841 1.30 0.15 -13.01
N MET A 842 1.05 -1.17 -13.10
CA MET A 842 0.49 -1.98 -12.02
C MET A 842 1.55 -2.56 -11.08
N ASP A 843 2.84 -2.33 -11.33
CA ASP A 843 3.93 -2.90 -10.53
C ASP A 843 3.73 -2.60 -9.03
N PRO A 844 3.56 -3.62 -8.16
CA PRO A 844 3.35 -3.41 -6.73
C PRO A 844 4.61 -2.98 -5.99
N SER A 845 5.78 -3.06 -6.62
CA SER A 845 7.07 -2.71 -6.03
C SER A 845 7.06 -1.30 -5.43
N ARG A 846 7.71 -1.16 -4.26
CA ARG A 846 7.81 0.11 -3.51
C ARG A 846 6.43 0.77 -3.31
N ASN A 847 5.44 -0.04 -2.96
CA ASN A 847 4.05 0.37 -2.73
C ASN A 847 3.41 1.07 -3.95
N HIS A 848 3.44 0.41 -5.11
CA HIS A 848 2.87 0.93 -6.36
C HIS A 848 3.45 2.29 -6.80
N ARG A 849 4.78 2.45 -6.69
CA ARG A 849 5.47 3.72 -6.98
C ARG A 849 5.15 4.28 -8.37
N ALA A 850 5.10 3.43 -9.40
CA ALA A 850 4.80 3.84 -10.78
C ALA A 850 3.43 4.51 -10.91
N TYR A 851 2.39 3.92 -10.30
CA TYR A 851 1.06 4.53 -10.25
C TYR A 851 1.07 5.85 -9.47
N ARG A 852 1.71 5.89 -8.29
CA ARG A 852 1.71 7.08 -7.43
C ARG A 852 2.39 8.28 -8.12
N LEU A 853 3.54 8.05 -8.77
CA LEU A 853 4.24 9.07 -9.55
C LEU A 853 3.48 9.52 -10.79
N THR A 854 2.63 8.65 -11.35
CA THR A 854 1.75 9.03 -12.45
C THR A 854 0.64 9.95 -11.97
N VAL A 855 -0.04 9.61 -10.86
CA VAL A 855 -1.14 10.42 -10.32
C VAL A 855 -0.68 11.80 -9.87
N THR A 856 0.51 11.93 -9.27
CA THR A 856 1.03 13.23 -8.81
C THR A 856 1.33 14.20 -9.95
N LYS A 857 1.45 13.72 -11.20
CA LYS A 857 1.69 14.54 -12.40
C LYS A 857 0.41 14.92 -13.15
N ILE A 858 -0.75 14.39 -12.74
CA ILE A 858 -2.02 14.61 -13.42
C ILE A 858 -2.85 15.58 -12.58
N GLU A 859 -3.44 16.59 -13.23
CA GLU A 859 -4.40 17.50 -12.59
C GLU A 859 -5.83 16.95 -12.66
N PRO A 860 -6.69 17.22 -11.65
CA PRO A 860 -8.13 16.92 -11.69
C PRO A 860 -8.81 17.41 -12.97
N PRO A 861 -9.93 16.81 -13.42
CA PRO A 861 -10.65 15.66 -12.85
C PRO A 861 -9.94 14.32 -13.09
N ILE A 862 -9.88 13.45 -12.08
CA ILE A 862 -9.25 12.12 -12.11
C ILE A 862 -10.18 11.10 -11.47
N ILE A 863 -10.30 9.90 -12.06
CA ILE A 863 -10.88 8.74 -11.38
C ILE A 863 -9.73 7.83 -10.94
N PRO A 864 -9.35 7.83 -9.65
CA PRO A 864 -8.17 7.12 -9.18
C PRO A 864 -8.38 5.60 -9.17
N PHE A 865 -7.30 4.84 -9.00
CA PHE A 865 -7.37 3.40 -8.77
C PHE A 865 -7.90 3.12 -7.35
N MET A 866 -9.22 3.12 -7.19
CA MET A 866 -9.88 3.03 -5.88
C MET A 866 -9.51 1.82 -5.03
N PRO A 867 -9.37 0.59 -5.58
CA PRO A 867 -8.93 -0.56 -4.80
C PRO A 867 -7.60 -0.33 -4.07
N LEU A 868 -6.64 0.38 -4.68
CA LEU A 868 -5.37 0.71 -4.03
C LEU A 868 -5.54 1.76 -2.93
N LEU A 869 -6.37 2.79 -3.13
CA LEU A 869 -6.65 3.78 -2.09
C LEU A 869 -7.36 3.17 -0.88
N LEU A 870 -8.30 2.24 -1.08
CA LEU A 870 -8.93 1.52 0.02
C LEU A 870 -7.97 0.56 0.71
N LYS A 871 -7.06 -0.07 -0.04
CA LYS A 871 -5.96 -0.84 0.53
C LYS A 871 -5.13 0.05 1.46
N ASP A 872 -4.73 1.25 1.02
CA ASP A 872 -3.98 2.19 1.85
C ASP A 872 -4.72 2.54 3.15
N MET A 873 -6.03 2.79 3.09
CA MET A 873 -6.85 3.04 4.28
C MET A 873 -6.95 1.83 5.20
N THR A 874 -7.14 0.63 4.64
CA THR A 874 -7.25 -0.62 5.41
C THR A 874 -5.95 -0.94 6.12
N PHE A 875 -4.82 -0.87 5.42
CA PHE A 875 -3.48 -1.07 6.01
C PHE A 875 -3.16 -0.01 7.06
N SER A 876 -3.54 1.25 6.82
CA SER A 876 -3.38 2.31 7.83
C SER A 876 -4.24 2.05 9.06
N HIS A 877 -5.44 1.47 8.89
CA HIS A 877 -6.34 1.13 9.99
C HIS A 877 -5.85 -0.07 10.81
N GLU A 878 -5.43 -1.14 10.15
CA GLU A 878 -4.97 -2.39 10.78
C GLU A 878 -3.57 -2.24 11.38
N GLY A 879 -2.68 -1.50 10.72
CA GLY A 879 -1.30 -1.32 11.16
C GLY A 879 -1.10 -0.31 12.29
N ASN A 880 -2.11 0.50 12.61
CA ASN A 880 -2.02 1.55 13.64
C ASN A 880 -3.17 1.44 14.64
N LYS A 881 -2.91 1.47 15.94
CA LYS A 881 -3.98 1.48 16.94
C LYS A 881 -4.73 2.82 16.93
N THR A 882 -6.06 2.76 17.02
CA THR A 882 -6.90 3.98 17.13
C THR A 882 -6.71 4.69 18.46
N PHE A 883 -6.43 3.94 19.52
CA PHE A 883 -6.15 4.47 20.85
C PHE A 883 -4.79 3.97 21.36
N ILE A 884 -4.00 4.88 21.94
CA ILE A 884 -2.70 4.61 22.59
C ILE A 884 -2.81 5.20 24.00
N ASP A 885 -2.61 4.37 25.02
CA ASP A 885 -2.74 4.78 26.44
C ASP A 885 -4.07 5.52 26.73
N ASN A 886 -5.18 5.02 26.17
CA ASN A 886 -6.53 5.60 26.20
C ASN A 886 -6.68 6.98 25.54
N MET A 887 -5.64 7.51 24.90
CA MET A 887 -5.71 8.70 24.06
C MET A 887 -5.96 8.32 22.59
N VAL A 888 -6.69 9.16 21.87
CA VAL A 888 -6.88 9.03 20.42
C VAL A 888 -5.55 9.22 19.72
N ASN A 889 -5.16 8.27 18.88
CA ASN A 889 -3.98 8.39 18.01
C ASN A 889 -4.33 9.29 16.81
N PHE A 890 -4.07 10.60 16.94
CA PHE A 890 -4.41 11.57 15.90
C PHE A 890 -3.48 11.49 14.68
N GLU A 891 -2.29 10.90 14.82
CA GLU A 891 -1.42 10.60 13.68
C GLU A 891 -2.10 9.60 12.73
N LYS A 892 -2.65 8.50 13.27
CA LYS A 892 -3.46 7.54 12.48
C LYS A 892 -4.63 8.24 11.81
N ILE A 893 -5.34 9.09 12.55
CA ILE A 893 -6.50 9.83 12.03
C ILE A 893 -6.10 10.68 10.82
N ARG A 894 -4.99 11.43 10.92
CA ARG A 894 -4.44 12.24 9.82
C ARG A 894 -4.02 11.38 8.63
N MET A 895 -3.40 10.22 8.85
CA MET A 895 -3.01 9.31 7.77
C MET A 895 -4.22 8.88 6.93
N ILE A 896 -5.33 8.52 7.58
CA ILE A 896 -6.56 8.10 6.89
C ILE A 896 -7.22 9.31 6.19
N ALA A 897 -7.28 10.47 6.86
CA ALA A 897 -7.83 11.69 6.29
C ALA A 897 -7.06 12.17 5.04
N ASN A 898 -5.73 11.99 5.01
CA ASN A 898 -4.92 12.31 3.82
C ASN A 898 -5.37 11.54 2.58
N THR A 899 -5.70 10.24 2.71
CA THR A 899 -6.20 9.44 1.60
C THR A 899 -7.57 9.93 1.12
N ILE A 900 -8.46 10.30 2.05
CA ILE A 900 -9.77 10.86 1.70
C ILE A 900 -9.61 12.22 1.01
N ARG A 901 -8.67 13.06 1.48
CA ARG A 901 -8.36 14.33 0.83
C ARG A 901 -7.81 14.13 -0.59
N ALA A 902 -7.02 13.09 -0.83
CA ALA A 902 -6.59 12.75 -2.18
C ALA A 902 -7.79 12.38 -3.08
N VAL A 903 -8.78 11.64 -2.56
CA VAL A 903 -10.04 11.37 -3.27
C VAL A 903 -10.80 12.67 -3.55
N ARG A 904 -10.90 13.57 -2.58
CA ARG A 904 -11.53 14.89 -2.73
C ARG A 904 -10.84 15.73 -3.82
N HIS A 905 -9.51 15.74 -3.83
CA HIS A 905 -8.72 16.43 -4.85
C HIS A 905 -8.99 15.86 -6.25
N CYS A 906 -9.03 14.54 -6.41
CA CYS A 906 -9.33 13.89 -7.69
C CYS A 906 -10.64 14.38 -8.34
N ARG A 907 -11.63 14.77 -7.53
CA ARG A 907 -12.94 15.26 -7.97
C ARG A 907 -13.19 16.75 -7.76
N SER A 908 -12.14 17.55 -7.50
CA SER A 908 -12.30 18.99 -7.24
C SER A 908 -12.72 19.80 -8.46
N GLN A 909 -12.55 19.24 -9.66
CA GLN A 909 -13.02 19.81 -10.92
C GLN A 909 -14.10 18.91 -11.55
N PRO A 910 -15.12 19.47 -12.21
CA PRO A 910 -16.10 18.68 -12.93
C PRO A 910 -15.46 18.00 -14.15
N PHE A 911 -15.92 16.80 -14.46
CA PHE A 911 -15.61 16.18 -15.74
C PHE A 911 -16.44 16.84 -16.85
N ASN A 912 -15.84 17.83 -17.53
CA ASN A 912 -16.42 18.54 -18.66
C ASN A 912 -15.71 18.18 -19.98
N PRO A 913 -16.28 17.29 -20.78
CA PRO A 913 -15.68 16.87 -22.04
C PRO A 913 -16.24 17.71 -23.21
N GLU A 914 -15.66 18.88 -23.48
CA GLU A 914 -16.06 19.72 -24.63
C GLU A 914 -15.66 19.16 -26.02
N VAL A 915 -15.30 17.87 -26.16
CA VAL A 915 -14.59 17.36 -27.37
C VAL A 915 -15.27 16.19 -28.10
N CYS A 916 -16.49 15.77 -27.73
CA CYS A 916 -17.23 14.79 -28.53
C CYS A 916 -18.53 15.40 -29.05
N GLN A 917 -18.54 15.78 -30.33
CA GLN A 917 -19.78 16.09 -31.04
C GLN A 917 -20.75 14.92 -30.88
N PRO A 918 -22.04 15.17 -30.58
CA PRO A 918 -23.01 14.11 -30.37
C PRO A 918 -23.23 13.33 -31.67
N ASN A 919 -22.56 12.18 -31.81
CA ASN A 919 -22.85 11.20 -32.83
C ASN A 919 -24.21 10.53 -32.54
N LYS A 920 -24.95 10.17 -33.61
CA LYS A 920 -26.28 9.53 -33.52
C LYS A 920 -26.29 8.21 -32.73
N ASN A 921 -25.13 7.58 -32.49
CA ASN A 921 -25.00 6.28 -31.81
C ASN A 921 -24.76 6.37 -30.28
N HIS A 922 -24.69 7.56 -29.67
CA HIS A 922 -24.35 7.68 -28.24
C HIS A 922 -25.34 6.97 -27.30
N ALA A 923 -26.64 6.94 -27.62
CA ALA A 923 -27.64 6.27 -26.78
C ALA A 923 -27.43 4.75 -26.73
N GLU A 924 -27.04 4.14 -27.85
CA GLU A 924 -26.75 2.71 -27.96
C GLU A 924 -25.49 2.35 -27.17
N VAL A 925 -24.40 3.12 -27.36
CA VAL A 925 -23.15 2.93 -26.61
C VAL A 925 -23.38 3.10 -25.10
N ARG A 926 -24.14 4.13 -24.71
CA ARG A 926 -24.51 4.38 -23.32
C ARG A 926 -25.31 3.22 -22.72
N GLY A 927 -26.26 2.68 -23.49
CA GLY A 927 -27.06 1.53 -23.09
C GLY A 927 -26.21 0.28 -22.87
N TYR A 928 -25.28 -0.01 -23.79
CA TYR A 928 -24.35 -1.11 -23.66
C TYR A 928 -23.46 -0.99 -22.41
N VAL A 929 -22.79 0.15 -22.24
CA VAL A 929 -21.82 0.39 -21.16
C VAL A 929 -22.46 0.32 -19.76
N ARG A 930 -23.71 0.76 -19.61
CA ARG A 930 -24.44 0.74 -18.33
C ARG A 930 -25.10 -0.60 -18.02
N LYS A 931 -25.22 -1.50 -19.00
CA LYS A 931 -25.91 -2.80 -18.86
C LYS A 931 -24.97 -3.98 -19.14
N LEU A 932 -23.69 -3.90 -18.73
CA LEU A 932 -22.74 -5.00 -18.87
C LEU A 932 -23.21 -6.27 -18.13
N CYS A 933 -23.39 -7.35 -18.88
CA CYS A 933 -23.62 -8.69 -18.35
C CYS A 933 -22.31 -9.47 -18.40
N VAL A 934 -21.92 -10.12 -17.29
CA VAL A 934 -20.62 -10.77 -17.16
C VAL A 934 -20.74 -12.13 -16.49
N ILE A 935 -19.78 -13.01 -16.75
CA ILE A 935 -19.55 -14.22 -15.96
C ILE A 935 -18.58 -13.85 -14.84
N ASP A 936 -18.98 -13.99 -13.58
CA ASP A 936 -18.12 -13.77 -12.41
C ASP A 936 -17.60 -15.08 -11.77
N ASN A 937 -18.05 -16.23 -12.26
CA ASN A 937 -17.52 -17.53 -11.86
C ASN A 937 -16.18 -17.84 -12.57
N GLN A 938 -15.07 -17.67 -11.86
CA GLN A 938 -13.73 -17.90 -12.39
C GLN A 938 -13.51 -19.35 -12.88
N ARG A 939 -14.14 -20.36 -12.28
CA ARG A 939 -14.01 -21.76 -12.74
C ARG A 939 -14.62 -21.94 -14.13
N THR A 940 -15.77 -21.31 -14.36
CA THR A 940 -16.43 -21.30 -15.68
C THR A 940 -15.55 -20.63 -16.74
N LEU A 941 -15.01 -19.44 -16.43
CA LEU A 941 -14.11 -18.72 -17.33
C LEU A 941 -12.85 -19.51 -17.66
N THR A 942 -12.22 -20.14 -16.66
CA THR A 942 -11.05 -20.99 -16.85
C THR A 942 -11.38 -22.20 -17.72
N THR A 943 -12.54 -22.83 -17.52
CA THR A 943 -13.00 -23.96 -18.35
C THR A 943 -13.22 -23.55 -19.80
N LEU A 944 -13.87 -22.41 -20.04
CA LEU A 944 -14.05 -21.85 -21.39
C LEU A 944 -12.71 -21.59 -22.06
N SER A 945 -11.76 -20.98 -21.36
CA SER A 945 -10.40 -20.74 -21.87
C SER A 945 -9.68 -22.03 -22.28
N TYR A 946 -9.77 -23.10 -21.46
CA TYR A 946 -9.17 -24.39 -21.82
C TYR A 946 -9.80 -25.02 -23.05
N ARG A 947 -11.11 -24.80 -23.29
CA ARG A 947 -11.79 -25.25 -24.52
C ARG A 947 -11.33 -24.48 -25.75
N LEU A 948 -11.00 -23.19 -25.60
CA LEU A 948 -10.50 -22.36 -26.71
C LEU A 948 -9.08 -22.74 -27.14
N GLU A 949 -8.19 -22.94 -26.16
CA GLU A 949 -6.78 -23.30 -26.40
C GLU A 949 -6.34 -24.36 -25.38
N PRO A 950 -6.46 -25.66 -25.69
CA PRO A 950 -5.97 -26.74 -24.84
C PRO A 950 -4.45 -26.66 -24.62
N ARG A 951 -3.95 -26.99 -23.42
CA ARG A 951 -2.49 -27.13 -23.22
C ARG A 951 -2.02 -28.32 -24.06
N ARG A 952 -0.96 -28.13 -24.86
CA ARG A 952 -0.20 -29.27 -25.40
C ARG A 952 0.36 -30.02 -24.19
N THR A 953 -0.11 -31.24 -23.98
CA THR A 953 0.46 -32.19 -23.00
C THR A 953 1.87 -32.56 -23.37
#